data_AF-A0A563UI40-F1
#
_entry.id   AF-A0A563UI40-F1
#
_cell.length_a   1.000
_cell.length_b   1.000
_cell.length_c   1.000
_cell.angle_alpha   90.00
_cell.angle_beta   90.00
_cell.angle_gamma   90.00
#
_symmetry.space_group_name_H-M   'P 1'
#
loop_
_entity.id
_entity.type
_entity.pdbx_description
1 polymer ?
#
loop_
_entity_poly.entity_id
_entity_poly.type
_entity_poly.pdbx_seq_one_letter_code
_entity_poly.pdbx_strand_id
1 'polypeptide(L)'
;MELGNFLKVLWKHKNLLIIVPLVAVIASFFGVQSLPDKYVSKAQIATGIVDESRQLLDADPTGAVQEQEINGKFSNLIQIMKLKTLINQVSYKLILHDLTSPAPFKKPSKLFLSMNARARAHAIEVFTKKFNTLQPLSFYNADENGLNELIRSMKYDERNLREDLTISREEDSDFISVTYESNNPQLSAYVVNELCSQFIKYYSTTIRKNEGDAVKYLSQQLVEKRKALNDKTAKLQQYKIDNGVINLEEQSKSLFDQMMAYNDRKQQTIKDLDSYNGALRKINDKFKPEERGYVEASMNKYNQAIVNTQDEMHILMDRYVRSNFNPRYKAAVDSLNNVLSAQLVQSSDKYLSNPLASKDELVRQKITIEVSRDLARYGLRSINQALADLSARFNKLVPFDATVKTYNFDIDIASKEYMDALAKYNETNLKSTSSLKLRQIEAAIPDAAEPSKKMLLILLSGVITFAFCVVILFAMFFFDDKVTEPADLVKRTNLPLLGYLNTVDGTLDLRKLWDVENRDKMKQFKELIRSIRFEIDQEMRGEKVLGITSLANHEGKTILAVSLAYSYSMINKKVLLIDGNFTNPTITHTAQPRVYLEDYFKNNPDNNEPGNSAATTVMGNHGGDVTLLEVSDENYIRSKFNELKQKYDIIIIETPPLSTMNKSKEWLLFANKTLAVFEANKGIAKNQKEDIGYLTNMGSRFGGWILNKANIKQR
;
A
#
# COMPACT_ATOMS: atom_id res chain seq x y z
N MET A 1 0.41 -43.55 -24.45
CA MET A 1 1.52 -43.80 -25.40
C MET A 1 2.37 -42.53 -25.65
N GLU A 2 1.77 -41.33 -25.59
CA GLU A 2 2.43 -40.02 -25.73
C GLU A 2 3.70 -39.82 -24.85
N LEU A 3 3.60 -40.05 -23.53
CA LEU A 3 4.70 -39.79 -22.59
C LEU A 3 5.93 -40.67 -22.85
N GLY A 4 5.71 -41.94 -23.20
CA GLY A 4 6.79 -42.89 -23.51
C GLY A 4 7.52 -42.54 -24.81
N ASN A 5 6.86 -41.88 -25.76
CA ASN A 5 7.50 -41.40 -26.98
C ASN A 5 8.28 -40.11 -26.73
N PHE A 6 7.76 -39.21 -25.90
CA PHE A 6 8.50 -38.02 -25.47
C PHE A 6 9.79 -38.37 -24.70
N LEU A 7 9.76 -39.35 -23.79
CA LEU A 7 10.96 -39.83 -23.08
C LEU A 7 12.05 -40.34 -24.03
N LYS A 8 11.69 -40.95 -25.17
CA LYS A 8 12.66 -41.36 -26.19
C LYS A 8 13.27 -40.16 -26.92
N VAL A 9 12.49 -39.11 -27.17
CA VAL A 9 13.02 -37.86 -27.74
C VAL A 9 14.04 -37.25 -26.79
N LEU A 10 13.73 -37.18 -25.49
CA LEU A 10 14.69 -36.73 -24.48
C LEU A 10 15.96 -37.59 -24.46
N TRP A 11 15.82 -38.92 -24.53
CA TRP A 11 16.97 -39.83 -24.55
C TRP A 11 17.83 -39.71 -25.82
N LYS A 12 17.19 -39.53 -26.99
CA LYS A 12 17.86 -39.26 -28.26
C LYS A 12 18.67 -37.97 -28.22
N HIS A 13 18.16 -36.95 -27.53
CA HIS A 13 18.79 -35.65 -27.37
C HIS A 13 19.50 -35.46 -26.01
N LYS A 14 19.89 -36.56 -25.34
CA LYS A 14 20.57 -36.51 -24.03
C LYS A 14 21.83 -35.65 -24.03
N ASN A 15 22.58 -35.65 -25.13
CA ASN A 15 23.79 -34.83 -25.26
C ASN A 15 23.45 -33.34 -25.23
N LEU A 16 22.34 -32.92 -25.86
CA LEU A 16 21.88 -31.53 -25.84
C LEU A 16 21.42 -31.12 -24.44
N LEU A 17 20.68 -32.01 -23.75
CA LEU A 17 20.22 -31.79 -22.38
C LEU A 17 21.36 -31.71 -21.34
N ILE A 18 22.55 -32.21 -21.66
CA ILE A 18 23.72 -32.15 -20.77
C ILE A 18 24.64 -31.00 -21.17
N ILE A 19 24.99 -30.89 -22.45
CA ILE A 19 25.99 -29.91 -22.94
C ILE A 19 25.48 -28.49 -22.78
N VAL A 20 24.22 -28.20 -23.12
CA VAL A 20 23.71 -26.82 -23.10
C VAL A 20 23.63 -26.25 -21.68
N PRO A 21 23.06 -26.97 -20.68
CA PRO A 21 23.14 -26.53 -19.28
C PRO A 21 24.56 -26.43 -18.75
N LEU A 22 25.46 -27.35 -19.13
CA LEU A 22 26.85 -27.30 -18.69
C LEU A 22 27.57 -26.04 -19.21
N VAL A 23 27.36 -25.68 -20.48
CA VAL A 23 27.89 -24.43 -21.05
C VAL A 23 27.31 -23.21 -20.34
N ALA A 24 26.02 -23.21 -20.00
CA ALA A 24 25.40 -22.12 -19.24
C ALA A 24 25.98 -21.98 -17.83
N VAL A 25 26.23 -23.11 -17.14
CA VAL A 25 26.90 -23.17 -15.84
C VAL A 25 28.31 -22.61 -15.93
N ILE A 26 29.10 -23.02 -16.94
CA ILE A 26 30.47 -22.53 -17.16
C ILE A 26 30.47 -21.02 -17.45
N ALA A 27 29.59 -20.55 -18.35
CA ALA A 27 29.46 -19.14 -18.67
C ALA A 27 29.04 -18.31 -17.44
N SER A 28 28.10 -18.82 -16.64
CA SER A 28 27.69 -18.20 -15.38
C SER A 28 28.81 -18.19 -14.36
N PHE A 29 29.61 -19.26 -14.26
CA PHE A 29 30.78 -19.32 -13.38
C PHE A 29 31.76 -18.19 -13.71
N PHE A 30 32.15 -18.03 -14.98
CA PHE A 30 33.05 -16.94 -15.40
C PHE A 30 32.42 -15.55 -15.24
N GLY A 31 31.13 -15.39 -15.54
CA GLY A 31 30.43 -14.11 -15.38
C GLY A 31 30.34 -13.68 -13.92
N VAL A 32 30.02 -14.61 -13.03
CA VAL A 32 29.83 -14.38 -11.60
C VAL A 32 31.16 -14.27 -10.85
N GLN A 33 32.23 -14.90 -11.33
CA GLN A 33 33.59 -14.76 -10.78
C GLN A 33 34.08 -13.30 -10.83
N SER A 34 33.62 -12.52 -11.81
CA SER A 34 33.97 -11.11 -11.96
C SER A 34 33.23 -10.16 -10.99
N LEU A 35 32.20 -10.64 -10.29
CA LEU A 35 31.46 -9.82 -9.33
C LEU A 35 32.30 -9.57 -8.07
N PRO A 36 32.41 -8.31 -7.62
CA PRO A 36 33.15 -7.98 -6.41
C PRO A 36 32.48 -8.63 -5.19
N ASP A 37 33.31 -8.98 -4.21
CA ASP A 37 32.81 -9.46 -2.92
C ASP A 37 32.19 -8.29 -2.14
N LYS A 38 31.15 -8.59 -1.35
CA LYS A 38 30.41 -7.62 -0.56
C LYS A 38 30.81 -7.78 0.91
N TYR A 39 31.04 -6.66 1.58
CA TYR A 39 31.46 -6.57 2.97
C TYR A 39 30.46 -5.70 3.71
N VAL A 40 29.89 -6.23 4.79
CA VAL A 40 28.97 -5.49 5.67
C VAL A 40 29.69 -5.24 6.98
N SER A 41 29.76 -3.97 7.40
CA SER A 41 30.23 -3.62 8.73
C SER A 41 29.08 -3.04 9.55
N LYS A 42 29.08 -3.30 10.86
CA LYS A 42 28.02 -2.92 11.79
C LYS A 42 28.58 -2.12 12.97
N ALA A 43 27.90 -1.07 13.39
CA ALA A 43 28.12 -0.38 14.66
C ALA A 43 26.82 -0.27 15.45
N GLN A 44 26.95 -0.10 16.76
CA GLN A 44 25.82 0.11 17.67
C GLN A 44 25.99 1.38 18.48
N ILE A 45 24.91 2.16 18.57
CA ILE A 45 24.81 3.36 19.42
C ILE A 45 23.80 3.09 20.53
N ALA A 46 24.23 3.20 21.78
CA ALA A 46 23.36 3.22 22.95
C ALA A 46 22.71 4.60 23.10
N THR A 47 21.41 4.63 23.38
CA THR A 47 20.63 5.88 23.40
C THR A 47 20.24 6.37 24.79
N GLY A 48 20.07 5.45 25.75
CA GLY A 48 19.56 5.70 27.10
C GLY A 48 18.04 5.85 27.19
N ILE A 49 17.29 5.67 26.09
CA ILE A 49 15.85 5.93 26.03
C ILE A 49 15.08 4.93 26.88
N VAL A 50 15.42 3.64 26.82
CA VAL A 50 14.65 2.58 27.49
C VAL A 50 14.82 2.64 29.01
N ASP A 51 16.04 2.92 29.48
CA ASP A 51 16.35 3.03 30.91
C ASP A 51 15.72 4.29 31.54
N GLU A 52 15.80 5.44 30.86
CA GLU A 52 15.20 6.68 31.35
C GLU A 52 13.67 6.64 31.35
N SER A 53 13.05 6.08 30.30
CA SER A 53 11.59 5.93 30.24
C SER A 53 11.02 5.02 31.33
N ARG A 54 11.83 4.09 31.87
CA ARG A 54 11.45 3.27 33.03
C ARG A 54 11.57 4.05 34.35
N GLN A 55 12.60 4.88 34.52
CA GLN A 55 12.82 5.63 35.77
C GLN A 55 11.90 6.84 35.95
N LEU A 56 11.45 7.47 34.86
CA LEU A 56 10.67 8.72 34.92
C LEU A 56 9.15 8.50 35.06
N LEU A 57 8.64 7.29 34.84
CA LEU A 57 7.21 7.05 34.57
C LEU A 57 6.63 5.80 35.28
N ASP A 58 7.17 5.40 36.44
CA ASP A 58 6.61 4.36 37.33
C ASP A 58 5.19 4.69 37.90
N ALA A 59 4.46 5.63 37.30
CA ALA A 59 3.18 6.15 37.76
C ALA A 59 1.98 5.92 36.81
N ASP A 60 2.15 5.38 35.58
CA ASP A 60 1.05 5.22 34.61
C ASP A 60 0.92 3.76 34.09
N PRO A 61 -0.23 3.06 34.25
CA PRO A 61 -0.30 1.61 34.06
C PRO A 61 -0.54 1.14 32.61
N THR A 62 -0.38 2.00 31.59
CA THR A 62 -0.67 1.63 30.19
C THR A 62 0.60 1.47 29.34
N GLY A 63 1.15 0.24 29.30
CA GLY A 63 2.37 -0.09 28.55
C GLY A 63 2.35 0.26 27.04
N ALA A 64 1.16 0.34 26.43
CA ALA A 64 1.02 0.68 25.00
C ALA A 64 1.37 2.14 24.68
N VAL A 65 1.06 3.10 25.57
CA VAL A 65 1.40 4.51 25.36
C VAL A 65 2.92 4.71 25.53
N GLN A 66 3.52 3.98 26.47
CA GLN A 66 4.96 4.00 26.73
C GLN A 66 5.78 3.52 25.54
N GLU A 67 5.36 2.42 24.89
CA GLU A 67 6.06 1.87 23.73
C GLU A 67 5.97 2.80 22.51
N GLN A 68 4.83 3.47 22.33
CA GLN A 68 4.63 4.43 21.25
C GLN A 68 5.54 5.67 21.41
N GLU A 69 5.70 6.18 22.62
CA GLU A 69 6.64 7.28 22.90
C GLU A 69 8.09 6.87 22.68
N ILE A 70 8.49 5.67 23.14
CA ILE A 70 9.83 5.12 22.93
C ILE A 70 10.12 4.99 21.43
N ASN A 71 9.22 4.36 20.67
CA ASN A 71 9.37 4.20 19.23
C ASN A 71 9.42 5.56 18.50
N GLY A 72 8.64 6.54 18.96
CA GLY A 72 8.70 7.92 18.48
C GLY A 72 10.09 8.56 18.66
N LYS A 73 10.70 8.40 19.85
CA LYS A 73 12.06 8.91 20.13
C LYS A 73 13.11 8.23 19.25
N PHE A 74 13.08 6.91 19.11
CA PHE A 74 14.00 6.18 18.22
C PHE A 74 13.85 6.59 16.75
N SER A 75 12.62 6.69 16.26
CA SER A 75 12.34 7.12 14.89
C SER A 75 12.93 8.52 14.62
N ASN A 76 12.78 9.45 15.56
CA ASN A 76 13.37 10.78 15.44
C ASN A 76 14.92 10.73 15.34
N LEU A 77 15.59 9.96 16.20
CA LEU A 77 17.04 9.80 16.13
C LEU A 77 17.49 9.19 14.78
N ILE A 78 16.81 8.15 14.32
CA ILE A 78 17.10 7.50 13.04
C ILE A 78 16.93 8.49 11.88
N GLN A 79 15.89 9.34 11.92
CA GLN A 79 15.71 10.38 10.90
C GLN A 79 16.80 11.45 10.96
N ILE A 80 17.25 11.84 12.17
CA ILE A 80 18.40 12.74 12.34
C ILE A 80 19.66 12.13 11.70
N MET A 81 19.94 10.85 11.95
CA MET A 81 21.07 10.14 11.33
C MET A 81 20.99 10.11 9.81
N LYS A 82 19.77 10.07 9.26
CA LYS A 82 19.50 10.10 7.82
C LYS A 82 19.44 11.51 7.23
N LEU A 83 19.75 12.56 7.99
CA LEU A 83 19.78 13.92 7.45
C LEU A 83 20.83 14.04 6.35
N LYS A 84 20.44 14.67 5.23
CA LYS A 84 21.34 14.95 4.10
C LYS A 84 22.64 15.62 4.54
N THR A 85 22.57 16.54 5.50
CA THR A 85 23.76 17.22 6.04
C THR A 85 24.77 16.24 6.61
N LEU A 86 24.33 15.22 7.37
CA LEU A 86 25.23 14.21 7.95
C LEU A 86 25.80 13.28 6.89
N ILE A 87 24.97 12.82 5.95
CA ILE A 87 25.44 12.00 4.82
C ILE A 87 26.46 12.78 3.97
N ASN A 88 26.27 14.09 3.77
CA ASN A 88 27.26 14.94 3.13
C ASN A 88 28.56 15.04 3.93
N GLN A 89 28.52 15.08 5.28
CA GLN A 89 29.74 15.07 6.08
C GLN A 89 30.55 13.79 5.87
N VAL A 90 29.87 12.64 5.85
CA VAL A 90 30.49 11.35 5.54
C VAL A 90 31.06 11.38 4.11
N SER A 91 30.29 11.85 3.14
CA SER A 91 30.73 12.03 1.74
C SER A 91 32.01 12.86 1.63
N TYR A 92 32.08 14.00 2.32
CA TYR A 92 33.26 14.88 2.33
C TYR A 92 34.46 14.19 2.95
N LYS A 93 34.27 13.41 4.02
CA LYS A 93 35.36 12.63 4.62
C LYS A 93 35.88 11.52 3.71
N LEU A 94 34.99 10.81 3.01
CA LEU A 94 35.36 9.77 2.05
C LEU A 94 36.17 10.33 0.88
N ILE A 95 35.71 11.43 0.26
CA ILE A 95 36.44 12.03 -0.85
C ILE A 95 37.75 12.67 -0.37
N LEU A 96 37.79 13.29 0.81
CA LEU A 96 39.03 13.80 1.40
C LEU A 96 40.04 12.68 1.66
N HIS A 97 39.60 11.54 2.19
CA HIS A 97 40.43 10.35 2.34
C HIS A 97 41.01 9.94 0.99
N ASP A 98 40.19 9.76 -0.04
CA ASP A 98 40.67 9.29 -1.34
C ASP A 98 41.57 10.30 -2.06
N LEU A 99 41.37 11.62 -1.83
CA LEU A 99 42.23 12.67 -2.39
C LEU A 99 43.62 12.72 -1.74
N THR A 100 43.74 12.29 -0.48
CA THR A 100 44.95 12.44 0.36
C THR A 100 45.69 11.13 0.65
N SER A 101 44.99 9.99 0.59
CA SER A 101 45.54 8.67 0.87
C SER A 101 46.21 8.05 -0.36
N PRO A 102 47.33 7.32 -0.20
CA PRO A 102 47.91 6.52 -1.29
C PRO A 102 47.05 5.31 -1.65
N ALA A 103 46.10 4.92 -0.81
CA ALA A 103 45.19 3.78 -1.00
C ALA A 103 43.72 4.27 -0.92
N PRO A 104 43.13 4.74 -2.04
CA PRO A 104 41.73 5.16 -2.05
C PRO A 104 40.79 3.98 -1.84
N PHE A 105 39.64 4.22 -1.20
CA PHE A 105 38.65 3.18 -0.94
C PHE A 105 38.04 2.63 -2.24
N LYS A 106 37.81 3.51 -3.22
CA LYS A 106 37.25 3.16 -4.54
C LYS A 106 38.29 3.38 -5.65
N LYS A 107 38.13 2.63 -6.75
CA LYS A 107 38.92 2.85 -7.96
C LYS A 107 38.68 4.28 -8.48
N PRO A 108 39.74 5.07 -8.72
CA PRO A 108 39.60 6.44 -9.21
C PRO A 108 38.77 6.55 -10.49
N SER A 109 37.85 7.52 -10.53
CA SER A 109 37.09 7.84 -11.72
C SER A 109 37.95 8.56 -12.77
N LYS A 110 37.48 8.63 -14.02
CA LYS A 110 38.16 9.40 -15.08
C LYS A 110 38.35 10.87 -14.67
N LEU A 111 37.33 11.47 -14.06
CA LEU A 111 37.36 12.86 -13.59
C LEU A 111 38.36 13.03 -12.45
N PHE A 112 38.43 12.08 -11.52
CA PHE A 112 39.42 12.08 -10.43
C PHE A 112 40.86 12.04 -10.97
N LEU A 113 41.11 11.20 -11.98
CA LEU A 113 42.43 11.05 -12.59
C LEU A 113 42.84 12.26 -13.45
N SER A 114 41.88 13.01 -14.00
CA SER A 114 42.18 14.20 -14.81
C SER A 114 42.52 15.45 -13.98
N MET A 115 42.38 15.39 -12.65
CA MET A 115 42.67 16.52 -11.77
C MET A 115 44.17 16.78 -11.70
N ASN A 116 44.58 18.02 -11.99
CA ASN A 116 45.94 18.46 -11.73
C ASN A 116 46.17 18.74 -10.22
N ALA A 117 47.43 18.91 -9.82
CA ALA A 117 47.79 19.12 -8.41
C ALA A 117 47.09 20.33 -7.78
N ARG A 118 46.91 21.42 -8.54
CA ARG A 118 46.23 22.64 -8.07
C ARG A 118 44.74 22.41 -7.83
N ALA A 119 44.05 21.73 -8.77
CA ALA A 119 42.65 21.38 -8.64
C ALA A 119 42.41 20.42 -7.47
N ARG A 120 43.33 19.46 -7.24
CA ARG A 120 43.28 18.56 -6.08
C ARG A 120 43.45 19.32 -4.77
N ALA A 121 44.42 20.22 -4.66
CA ALA A 121 44.62 21.05 -3.48
C ALA A 121 43.39 21.93 -3.17
N HIS A 122 42.81 22.56 -4.20
CA HIS A 122 41.59 23.35 -4.09
C HIS A 122 40.39 22.52 -3.63
N ALA A 123 40.17 21.34 -4.21
CA ALA A 123 39.11 20.43 -3.79
C ALA A 123 39.23 20.05 -2.31
N ILE A 124 40.45 19.72 -1.85
CA ILE A 124 40.73 19.43 -0.44
C ILE A 124 40.37 20.63 0.45
N GLU A 125 40.78 21.84 0.08
CA GLU A 125 40.45 23.07 0.81
C GLU A 125 38.93 23.27 0.94
N VAL A 126 38.20 23.18 -0.18
CA VAL A 126 36.75 23.42 -0.20
C VAL A 126 36.01 22.33 0.58
N PHE A 127 36.31 21.05 0.39
CA PHE A 127 35.67 19.97 1.16
C PHE A 127 35.97 20.10 2.66
N THR A 128 37.21 20.45 3.04
CA THR A 128 37.59 20.67 4.45
C THR A 128 36.80 21.82 5.05
N LYS A 129 36.68 22.94 4.32
CA LYS A 129 35.90 24.10 4.74
C LYS A 129 34.42 23.73 4.94
N LYS A 130 33.79 23.10 3.94
CA LYS A 130 32.38 22.69 3.99
C LYS A 130 32.10 21.66 5.08
N PHE A 131 33.05 20.76 5.32
CA PHE A 131 32.97 19.80 6.41
C PHE A 131 32.99 20.50 7.78
N ASN A 132 33.95 21.41 7.99
CA ASN A 132 34.07 22.14 9.24
C ASN A 132 32.90 23.09 9.52
N THR A 133 32.26 23.63 8.48
CA THR A 133 31.11 24.54 8.61
C THR A 133 29.75 23.84 8.53
N LEU A 134 29.70 22.52 8.35
CA LEU A 134 28.47 21.74 8.14
C LEU A 134 27.60 22.26 6.98
N GLN A 135 28.22 22.83 5.95
CA GLN A 135 27.52 23.42 4.80
C GLN A 135 27.52 22.49 3.59
N PRO A 136 26.43 22.45 2.80
CA PRO A 136 26.43 21.73 1.53
C PRO A 136 27.24 22.49 0.47
N LEU A 137 27.66 21.74 -0.55
CA LEU A 137 28.14 22.29 -1.81
C LEU A 137 26.95 22.81 -2.63
N SER A 138 27.12 23.99 -3.21
CA SER A 138 26.15 24.65 -4.06
C SER A 138 26.13 24.03 -5.45
N PHE A 139 24.94 23.82 -6.01
CA PHE A 139 24.75 23.46 -7.41
C PHE A 139 24.78 24.68 -8.35
N TYR A 140 24.66 25.89 -7.80
CA TYR A 140 24.60 27.14 -8.57
C TYR A 140 25.97 27.81 -8.73
N ASN A 141 26.92 27.49 -7.85
CA ASN A 141 28.30 27.91 -8.01
C ASN A 141 29.03 26.89 -8.88
N ALA A 142 29.59 27.33 -10.02
CA ALA A 142 30.22 26.43 -10.99
C ALA A 142 31.39 25.61 -10.41
N ASP A 143 32.18 26.20 -9.52
CA ASP A 143 33.31 25.53 -8.86
C ASP A 143 32.81 24.46 -7.87
N GLU A 144 31.89 24.81 -6.98
CA GLU A 144 31.29 23.84 -6.04
C GLU A 144 30.47 22.75 -6.76
N ASN A 145 29.84 23.06 -7.89
CA ASN A 145 29.14 22.08 -8.70
C ASN A 145 30.12 21.09 -9.36
N GLY A 146 31.28 21.54 -9.81
CA GLY A 146 32.36 20.64 -10.27
C GLY A 146 32.80 19.66 -9.19
N LEU A 147 32.83 20.09 -7.92
CA LEU A 147 33.12 19.20 -6.79
C LEU A 147 31.97 18.23 -6.48
N ASN A 148 30.71 18.65 -6.68
CA ASN A 148 29.56 17.74 -6.63
C ASN A 148 29.66 16.65 -7.73
N GLU A 149 30.10 17.02 -8.93
CA GLU A 149 30.36 16.06 -10.01
C GLU A 149 31.50 15.10 -9.67
N LEU A 150 32.56 15.58 -9.02
CA LEU A 150 33.65 14.74 -8.52
C LEU A 150 33.14 13.69 -7.53
N ILE A 151 32.36 14.10 -6.51
CA ILE A 151 31.74 13.19 -5.54
C ILE A 151 30.86 12.15 -6.25
N ARG A 152 30.00 12.57 -7.18
CA ARG A 152 29.15 11.66 -7.97
C ARG A 152 29.96 10.69 -8.82
N SER A 153 31.05 11.15 -9.43
CA SER A 153 31.92 10.32 -10.25
C SER A 153 32.60 9.19 -9.44
N MET A 154 32.83 9.43 -8.15
CA MET A 154 33.36 8.48 -7.19
C MET A 154 32.26 7.69 -6.46
N LYS A 155 30.98 7.96 -6.76
CA LYS A 155 29.81 7.39 -6.08
C LYS A 155 29.84 7.60 -4.56
N TYR A 156 30.31 8.76 -4.11
CA TYR A 156 30.21 9.19 -2.71
C TYR A 156 29.06 10.16 -2.47
N ASP A 157 28.21 10.42 -3.48
CA ASP A 157 27.06 11.28 -3.28
C ASP A 157 26.01 10.62 -2.40
N GLU A 158 25.11 11.45 -1.89
CA GLU A 158 24.07 11.05 -0.97
C GLU A 158 23.25 9.84 -1.44
N ARG A 159 22.92 9.75 -2.74
CA ARG A 159 22.08 8.67 -3.25
C ARG A 159 22.79 7.33 -3.10
N ASN A 160 24.03 7.23 -3.57
CA ASN A 160 24.80 6.00 -3.47
C ASN A 160 25.17 5.64 -2.03
N LEU A 161 25.44 6.63 -1.17
CA LEU A 161 25.68 6.35 0.26
C LEU A 161 24.42 5.85 0.98
N ARG A 162 23.22 6.31 0.61
CA ARG A 162 21.97 5.85 1.24
C ARG A 162 21.53 4.46 0.76
N GLU A 163 21.81 4.11 -0.48
CA GLU A 163 21.42 2.81 -1.07
C GLU A 163 22.00 1.64 -0.26
N ASP A 164 23.24 1.76 0.20
CA ASP A 164 23.96 0.71 0.90
C ASP A 164 23.94 0.86 2.44
N LEU A 165 23.24 1.89 2.97
CA LEU A 165 23.19 2.22 4.40
C LEU A 165 21.87 1.79 5.03
N THR A 166 21.94 0.95 6.06
CA THR A 166 20.77 0.58 6.88
C THR A 166 20.93 1.09 8.30
N ILE A 167 19.88 1.71 8.83
CA ILE A 167 19.82 2.20 10.21
C ILE A 167 18.49 1.76 10.79
N SER A 168 18.54 0.99 11.88
CA SER A 168 17.37 0.42 12.53
C SER A 168 17.59 0.26 14.03
N ARG A 169 16.50 0.25 14.81
CA ARG A 169 16.52 -0.21 16.20
C ARG A 169 16.59 -1.75 16.19
N GLU A 170 17.41 -2.32 17.07
CA GLU A 170 17.39 -3.77 17.29
C GLU A 170 16.26 -4.14 18.24
N GLU A 171 15.13 -4.61 17.70
CA GLU A 171 13.97 -5.07 18.49
C GLU A 171 13.57 -4.06 19.59
N ASP A 172 13.42 -4.52 20.83
CA ASP A 172 13.09 -3.73 22.01
C ASP A 172 14.32 -3.21 22.76
N SER A 173 15.52 -3.31 22.16
CA SER A 173 16.76 -2.86 22.79
C SER A 173 16.85 -1.34 22.88
N ASP A 174 17.85 -0.88 23.64
CA ASP A 174 18.22 0.53 23.73
C ASP A 174 19.20 0.97 22.62
N PHE A 175 19.44 0.11 21.62
CA PHE A 175 20.48 0.26 20.63
C PHE A 175 19.95 0.60 19.24
N ILE A 176 20.62 1.55 18.58
CA ILE A 176 20.51 1.78 17.14
C ILE A 176 21.66 1.07 16.46
N SER A 177 21.33 0.14 15.57
CA SER A 177 22.28 -0.52 14.68
C SER A 177 22.42 0.26 13.38
N VAL A 178 23.66 0.47 12.96
CA VAL A 178 24.04 1.11 11.70
C VAL A 178 24.89 0.12 10.92
N THR A 179 24.47 -0.22 9.70
CA THR A 179 25.22 -1.09 8.81
C THR A 179 25.46 -0.45 7.46
N TYR A 180 26.63 -0.70 6.87
CA TYR A 180 26.95 -0.25 5.51
C TYR A 180 27.57 -1.39 4.71
N GLU A 181 27.03 -1.60 3.51
CA GLU A 181 27.52 -2.60 2.56
C GLU A 181 28.46 -1.96 1.54
N SER A 182 29.61 -2.58 1.26
CA SER A 182 30.49 -2.10 0.19
C SER A 182 31.43 -3.19 -0.34
N ASN A 183 32.13 -2.90 -1.42
CA ASN A 183 33.12 -3.81 -2.01
C ASN A 183 34.52 -3.71 -1.38
N ASN A 184 34.66 -2.90 -0.32
CA ASN A 184 35.92 -2.66 0.37
C ASN A 184 35.66 -2.74 1.90
N PRO A 185 36.27 -3.68 2.63
CA PRO A 185 35.95 -3.89 4.03
C PRO A 185 36.32 -2.67 4.90
N GLN A 186 37.38 -1.93 4.54
CA GLN A 186 37.73 -0.69 5.23
C GLN A 186 36.72 0.43 4.96
N LEU A 187 36.21 0.55 3.73
CA LEU A 187 35.16 1.50 3.41
C LEU A 187 33.89 1.22 4.22
N SER A 188 33.49 -0.05 4.31
CA SER A 188 32.31 -0.48 5.08
C SER A 188 32.40 -0.02 6.53
N ALA A 189 33.52 -0.28 7.18
CA ALA A 189 33.76 0.15 8.56
C ALA A 189 33.85 1.68 8.69
N TYR A 190 34.55 2.35 7.76
CA TYR A 190 34.78 3.78 7.80
C TYR A 190 33.47 4.59 7.72
N VAL A 191 32.58 4.23 6.77
CA VAL A 191 31.30 4.93 6.58
C VAL A 191 30.44 4.90 7.83
N VAL A 192 30.29 3.71 8.42
CA VAL A 192 29.48 3.52 9.62
C VAL A 192 30.06 4.30 10.80
N ASN A 193 31.36 4.17 11.07
CA ASN A 193 32.00 4.87 12.18
C ASN A 193 31.97 6.39 12.01
N GLU A 194 32.23 6.89 10.80
CA GLU A 194 32.17 8.32 10.52
C GLU A 194 30.73 8.84 10.70
N LEU A 195 29.71 8.12 10.22
CA LEU A 195 28.32 8.51 10.43
C LEU A 195 27.95 8.55 11.91
N CYS A 196 28.31 7.52 12.69
CA CYS A 196 28.08 7.47 14.14
C CYS A 196 28.75 8.67 14.83
N SER A 197 30.01 8.95 14.51
CA SER A 197 30.76 10.07 15.06
C SER A 197 30.13 11.42 14.70
N GLN A 198 29.76 11.64 13.42
CA GLN A 198 29.13 12.88 12.98
C GLN A 198 27.74 13.07 13.60
N PHE A 199 26.98 12.00 13.74
CA PHE A 199 25.68 12.03 14.40
C PHE A 199 25.80 12.40 15.88
N ILE A 200 26.66 11.72 16.64
CA ILE A 200 26.87 12.00 18.07
C ILE A 200 27.36 13.44 18.26
N LYS A 201 28.29 13.90 17.42
CA LYS A 201 28.77 15.29 17.42
C LYS A 201 27.62 16.25 17.13
N TYR A 202 26.88 16.06 16.04
CA TYR A 202 25.78 16.95 15.66
C TYR A 202 24.67 17.01 16.72
N TYR A 203 24.31 15.87 17.32
CA TYR A 203 23.32 15.83 18.38
C TYR A 203 23.81 16.58 19.63
N SER A 204 25.03 16.29 20.08
CA SER A 204 25.60 16.91 21.29
C SER A 204 25.89 18.41 21.14
N THR A 205 26.21 18.89 19.93
CA THR A 205 26.54 20.31 19.71
C THR A 205 25.37 21.16 19.22
N THR A 206 24.49 20.59 18.39
CA THR A 206 23.43 21.36 17.72
C THR A 206 22.09 21.15 18.41
N ILE A 207 21.67 19.90 18.56
CA ILE A 207 20.35 19.58 19.15
C ILE A 207 20.33 19.95 20.64
N ARG A 208 21.33 19.49 21.40
CA ARG A 208 21.43 19.79 22.83
C ARG A 208 21.60 21.29 23.10
N LYS A 209 22.29 22.01 22.22
CA LYS A 209 22.42 23.48 22.33
C LYS A 209 21.06 24.16 22.12
N ASN A 210 20.31 23.76 21.09
CA ASN A 210 18.98 24.32 20.83
C ASN A 210 18.03 24.06 22.02
N GLU A 211 18.08 22.87 22.63
CA GLU A 211 17.33 22.56 23.86
C GLU A 211 17.74 23.47 25.01
N GLY A 212 19.05 23.66 25.23
CA GLY A 212 19.56 24.58 26.25
C GLY A 212 19.18 26.04 26.00
N ASP A 213 19.20 26.50 24.75
CA ASP A 213 18.79 27.85 24.36
C ASP A 213 17.29 28.07 24.61
N ALA A 214 16.45 27.05 24.36
CA ALA A 214 15.02 27.10 24.68
C ALA A 214 14.77 27.19 26.20
N VAL A 215 15.49 26.39 27.00
CA VAL A 215 15.43 26.47 28.48
C VAL A 215 15.87 27.85 28.96
N LYS A 216 16.95 28.41 28.40
CA LYS A 216 17.45 29.75 28.74
C LYS A 216 16.43 30.83 28.41
N TYR A 217 15.80 30.76 27.23
CA TYR A 217 14.73 31.68 26.84
C TYR A 217 13.54 31.60 27.80
N LEU A 218 13.06 30.39 28.13
CA LEU A 218 11.96 30.21 29.07
C LEU A 218 12.33 30.67 30.49
N SER A 219 13.58 30.48 30.92
CA SER A 219 14.08 30.99 32.20
C SER A 219 14.04 32.52 32.25
N GLN A 220 14.47 33.20 31.18
CA GLN A 220 14.39 34.66 31.07
C GLN A 220 12.93 35.15 31.12
N GLN A 221 12.04 34.53 30.34
CA GLN A 221 10.61 34.82 30.37
C GLN A 221 10.01 34.62 31.78
N LEU A 222 10.41 33.56 32.49
CA LEU A 222 9.93 33.28 33.84
C LEU A 222 10.34 34.39 34.83
N VAL A 223 11.59 34.87 34.74
CA VAL A 223 12.07 35.99 35.56
C VAL A 223 11.31 37.28 35.24
N GLU A 224 11.08 37.58 33.97
CA GLU A 224 10.31 38.75 33.55
C GLU A 224 8.86 38.70 34.03
N LYS A 225 8.17 37.58 33.88
CA LYS A 225 6.80 37.40 34.36
C LYS A 225 6.71 37.47 35.89
N ARG A 226 7.68 36.90 36.61
CA ARG A 226 7.78 37.04 38.06
C ARG A 226 7.96 38.49 38.49
N LYS A 227 8.82 39.24 37.80
CA LYS A 227 9.02 40.68 38.06
C LYS A 227 7.73 41.45 37.81
N ALA A 228 7.06 41.22 36.68
CA ALA A 228 5.80 41.89 36.35
C ALA A 228 4.70 41.61 37.40
N LEU A 229 4.60 40.38 37.89
CA LEU A 229 3.71 40.01 38.99
C LEU A 229 4.06 40.79 40.27
N ASN A 230 5.33 40.76 40.69
CA ASN A 230 5.79 41.48 41.87
C ASN A 230 5.54 42.99 41.78
N ASP A 231 5.80 43.61 40.62
CA ASP A 231 5.57 45.02 40.38
C ASP A 231 4.08 45.38 40.49
N LYS A 232 3.18 44.53 39.97
CA LYS A 232 1.71 44.71 40.12
C LYS A 232 1.26 44.53 41.57
N THR A 233 1.78 43.53 42.28
CA THR A 233 1.50 43.32 43.71
C THR A 233 2.00 44.49 44.56
N ALA A 234 3.21 45.01 44.28
CA ALA A 234 3.76 46.17 44.96
C ALA A 234 2.94 47.44 44.69
N LYS A 235 2.43 47.65 43.46
CA LYS A 235 1.52 48.76 43.13
C LYS A 235 0.22 48.70 43.93
N LEU A 236 -0.40 47.52 44.04
CA LEU A 236 -1.59 47.34 44.89
C LEU A 236 -1.27 47.63 46.36
N GLN A 237 -0.15 47.11 46.86
CA GLN A 237 0.26 47.35 48.24
C GLN A 237 0.50 48.84 48.51
N GLN A 238 1.21 49.54 47.62
CA GLN A 238 1.47 50.97 47.73
C GLN A 238 0.17 51.77 47.66
N TYR A 239 -0.73 51.44 46.73
CA TYR A 239 -2.04 52.07 46.63
C TYR A 239 -2.86 51.92 47.93
N LYS A 240 -2.81 50.73 48.56
CA LYS A 240 -3.47 50.49 49.85
C LYS A 240 -2.85 51.31 50.99
N ILE A 241 -1.52 51.46 51.00
CA ILE A 241 -0.79 52.26 51.99
C ILE A 241 -1.12 53.75 51.82
N ASP A 242 -0.96 54.29 50.61
CA ASP A 242 -1.16 55.72 50.32
C ASP A 242 -2.58 56.20 50.62
N ASN A 243 -3.57 55.32 50.43
CA ASN A 243 -4.98 55.63 50.64
C ASN A 243 -5.53 55.08 51.97
N GLY A 244 -4.71 54.45 52.81
CA GLY A 244 -5.12 53.93 54.12
C GLY A 244 -6.17 52.80 54.07
N VAL A 245 -6.27 52.07 52.96
CA VAL A 245 -7.32 51.08 52.67
C VAL A 245 -6.80 49.65 52.82
N ILE A 246 -6.51 49.25 54.06
CA ILE A 246 -5.97 47.90 54.37
C ILE A 246 -7.05 46.82 54.19
N ASN A 247 -8.27 47.09 54.64
CA ASN A 247 -9.38 46.13 54.62
C ASN A 247 -10.68 46.79 54.10
N LEU A 248 -10.63 47.22 52.85
CA LEU A 248 -11.70 47.98 52.21
C LEU A 248 -13.01 47.19 52.08
N GLU A 249 -12.91 45.89 51.81
CA GLU A 249 -14.06 45.01 51.60
C GLU A 249 -14.86 44.84 52.90
N GLU A 250 -14.19 44.57 54.02
CA GLU A 250 -14.84 44.46 55.33
C GLU A 250 -15.42 45.81 55.80
N GLN A 251 -14.69 46.91 55.57
CA GLN A 251 -15.18 48.26 55.91
C GLN A 251 -16.41 48.66 55.08
N SER A 252 -16.41 48.40 53.77
CA SER A 252 -17.53 48.72 52.89
C SER A 252 -18.76 47.88 53.24
N LYS A 253 -18.57 46.59 53.52
CA LYS A 253 -19.64 45.70 53.97
C LYS A 253 -20.24 46.16 55.30
N SER A 254 -19.42 46.48 56.30
CA SER A 254 -19.89 46.98 57.60
C SER A 254 -20.70 48.27 57.49
N LEU A 255 -20.26 49.23 56.67
CA LEU A 255 -20.99 50.47 56.43
C LEU A 255 -22.33 50.22 55.72
N PHE A 256 -22.35 49.32 54.74
CA PHE A 256 -23.58 48.93 54.05
C PHE A 256 -24.59 48.29 55.01
N ASP A 257 -24.14 47.38 55.87
CA ASP A 257 -24.98 46.73 56.88
C ASP A 257 -25.55 47.75 57.88
N GLN A 258 -24.76 48.74 58.29
CA GLN A 258 -25.26 49.86 59.10
C GLN A 258 -26.30 50.70 58.35
N MET A 259 -26.05 51.06 57.09
CA MET A 259 -27.02 51.81 56.29
C MET A 259 -28.35 51.07 56.14
N MET A 260 -28.32 49.75 55.99
CA MET A 260 -29.52 48.90 55.97
C MET A 260 -30.29 48.98 57.29
N ALA A 261 -29.63 48.81 58.43
CA ALA A 261 -30.27 48.91 59.75
C ALA A 261 -30.92 50.29 60.00
N TYR A 262 -30.25 51.37 59.60
CA TYR A 262 -30.82 52.72 59.71
C TYR A 262 -32.00 52.96 58.75
N ASN A 263 -31.94 52.41 57.54
CA ASN A 263 -33.07 52.47 56.60
C ASN A 263 -34.29 51.70 57.12
N ASP A 264 -34.10 50.53 57.72
CA ASP A 264 -35.17 49.77 58.35
C ASP A 264 -35.82 50.56 59.49
N ARG A 265 -34.99 51.19 60.34
CA ARG A 265 -35.50 52.06 61.42
C ARG A 265 -36.20 53.31 60.89
N LYS A 266 -35.71 53.90 59.79
CA LYS A 266 -36.37 55.01 59.11
C LYS A 266 -37.78 54.61 58.66
N GLN A 267 -37.91 53.47 58.00
CA GLN A 267 -39.21 52.97 57.54
C GLN A 267 -40.16 52.69 58.71
N GLN A 268 -39.66 52.11 59.80
CA GLN A 268 -40.47 51.92 61.00
C GLN A 268 -40.93 53.26 61.59
N THR A 269 -40.03 54.24 61.67
CA THR A 269 -40.34 55.57 62.22
C THR A 269 -41.36 56.32 61.34
N ILE A 270 -41.30 56.17 60.01
CA ILE A 270 -42.29 56.72 59.08
C ILE A 270 -43.66 56.08 59.34
N LYS A 271 -43.73 54.76 59.50
CA LYS A 271 -44.97 54.06 59.87
C LYS A 271 -45.53 54.55 61.20
N ASP A 272 -44.67 54.76 62.20
CA ASP A 272 -45.07 55.29 63.51
C ASP A 272 -45.65 56.70 63.36
N LEU A 273 -45.02 57.58 62.55
CA LEU A 273 -45.53 58.91 62.25
C LEU A 273 -46.90 58.89 61.57
N ASP A 274 -47.10 58.03 60.58
CA ASP A 274 -48.38 57.87 59.91
C ASP A 274 -49.46 57.38 60.89
N SER A 275 -49.11 56.44 61.76
CA SER A 275 -49.96 55.95 62.84
C SER A 275 -50.36 57.08 63.81
N TYR A 276 -49.39 57.87 64.30
CA TYR A 276 -49.65 58.99 65.19
C TYR A 276 -50.47 60.10 64.51
N ASN A 277 -50.20 60.42 63.24
CA ASN A 277 -51.00 61.39 62.48
C ASN A 277 -52.46 60.91 62.33
N GLY A 278 -52.67 59.62 62.06
CA GLY A 278 -54.00 59.01 62.01
C GLY A 278 -54.72 59.04 63.37
N ALA A 279 -54.01 58.73 64.46
CA ALA A 279 -54.54 58.80 65.82
C ALA A 279 -54.92 60.23 66.22
N LEU A 280 -54.10 61.23 65.88
CA LEU A 280 -54.41 62.65 66.11
C LEU A 280 -55.62 63.12 65.32
N ARG A 281 -55.79 62.69 64.06
CA ARG A 281 -57.01 63.00 63.28
C ARG A 281 -58.25 62.46 64.00
N LYS A 282 -58.25 61.17 64.36
CA LYS A 282 -59.36 60.54 65.11
C LYS A 282 -59.66 61.23 66.43
N ILE A 283 -58.65 61.71 67.15
CA ILE A 283 -58.83 62.44 68.41
C ILE A 283 -59.37 63.85 68.16
N ASN A 284 -58.85 64.55 67.15
CA ASN A 284 -59.33 65.88 66.78
C ASN A 284 -60.81 65.85 66.32
N ASP A 285 -61.24 64.79 65.64
CA ASP A 285 -62.63 64.60 65.21
C ASP A 285 -63.62 64.43 66.39
N LYS A 286 -63.13 64.13 67.61
CA LYS A 286 -63.95 64.03 68.83
C LYS A 286 -64.24 65.39 69.49
N PHE A 287 -63.61 66.47 69.03
CA PHE A 287 -63.80 67.84 69.55
C PHE A 287 -64.68 68.66 68.60
N LYS A 288 -65.66 69.39 69.14
CA LYS A 288 -66.49 70.32 68.36
C LYS A 288 -65.70 71.58 67.98
N PRO A 289 -66.05 72.31 66.91
CA PRO A 289 -65.36 73.55 66.52
C PRO A 289 -65.31 74.60 67.65
N GLU A 290 -66.36 74.71 68.46
CA GLU A 290 -66.41 75.66 69.58
C GLU A 290 -65.47 75.27 70.75
N GLU A 291 -65.07 73.99 70.82
CA GLU A 291 -64.22 73.46 71.90
C GLU A 291 -62.72 73.58 71.59
N ARG A 292 -62.36 73.99 70.37
CA ARG A 292 -60.95 74.11 69.94
C ARG A 292 -60.19 75.17 70.72
N GLY A 293 -60.83 76.30 71.03
CA GLY A 293 -60.24 77.35 71.86
C GLY A 293 -59.94 76.88 73.29
N TYR A 294 -60.74 75.96 73.84
CA TYR A 294 -60.46 75.32 75.13
C TYR A 294 -59.27 74.38 75.04
N VAL A 295 -59.21 73.53 74.01
CA VAL A 295 -58.09 72.62 73.80
C VAL A 295 -56.78 73.39 73.63
N GLU A 296 -56.75 74.46 72.83
CA GLU A 296 -55.57 75.31 72.64
C GLU A 296 -55.17 76.08 73.92
N ALA A 297 -56.15 76.60 74.67
CA ALA A 297 -55.89 77.25 75.95
C ALA A 297 -55.41 76.28 77.03
N SER A 298 -55.89 75.03 77.04
CA SER A 298 -55.42 73.97 77.93
C SER A 298 -54.02 73.51 77.52
N MET A 299 -53.74 73.40 76.22
CA MET A 299 -52.42 73.08 75.66
C MET A 299 -51.36 74.13 76.04
N ASN A 300 -51.73 75.42 76.06
CA ASN A 300 -50.82 76.50 76.50
C ASN A 300 -50.55 76.51 78.01
N LYS A 301 -51.32 75.78 78.83
CA LYS A 301 -51.15 75.69 80.30
C LYS A 301 -50.17 74.60 80.75
N TYR A 302 -49.70 73.76 79.83
CA TYR A 302 -48.69 72.76 80.12
C TYR A 302 -47.31 73.44 80.25
N ASN A 303 -46.84 73.49 81.50
CA ASN A 303 -45.67 74.24 81.99
C ASN A 303 -44.36 74.05 81.19
N GLN A 304 -43.43 74.99 81.38
CA GLN A 304 -42.02 74.91 80.96
C GLN A 304 -41.32 73.60 81.40
N ALA A 305 -41.79 72.92 82.44
CA ALA A 305 -41.31 71.60 82.85
C ALA A 305 -41.58 70.47 81.83
N ILE A 306 -42.68 70.55 81.07
CA ILE A 306 -42.99 69.58 80.00
C ILE A 306 -42.08 69.81 78.79
N VAL A 307 -41.82 71.08 78.44
CA VAL A 307 -40.88 71.44 77.38
C VAL A 307 -39.46 70.96 77.71
N ASN A 308 -39.00 71.15 78.97
CA ASN A 308 -37.70 70.66 79.41
C ASN A 308 -37.59 69.12 79.29
N THR A 309 -38.62 68.38 79.71
CA THR A 309 -38.66 66.91 79.56
C THR A 309 -38.64 66.50 78.08
N GLN A 310 -39.35 67.23 77.20
CA GLN A 310 -39.34 66.99 75.75
C GLN A 310 -37.96 67.23 75.13
N ASP A 311 -37.28 68.32 75.52
CA ASP A 311 -35.92 68.60 75.06
C ASP A 311 -34.92 67.52 75.50
N GLU A 312 -35.03 67.04 76.74
CA GLU A 312 -34.23 65.90 77.22
C GLU A 312 -34.54 64.62 76.44
N MET A 313 -35.81 64.36 76.12
CA MET A 313 -36.22 63.23 75.28
C MET A 313 -35.65 63.36 73.85
N HIS A 314 -35.59 64.56 73.28
CA HIS A 314 -34.94 64.81 71.99
C HIS A 314 -33.44 64.51 72.04
N ILE A 315 -32.73 64.99 73.05
CA ILE A 315 -31.29 64.72 73.23
C ILE A 315 -31.03 63.22 73.35
N LEU A 316 -31.83 62.51 74.15
CA LEU A 316 -31.70 61.06 74.31
C LEU A 316 -32.06 60.31 73.03
N MET A 317 -33.04 60.78 72.26
CA MET A 317 -33.40 60.20 70.96
C MET A 317 -32.28 60.38 69.94
N ASP A 318 -31.63 61.55 69.89
CA ASP A 318 -30.43 61.74 69.07
C ASP A 318 -29.31 60.78 69.48
N ARG A 319 -29.04 60.63 70.79
CA ARG A 319 -28.04 59.68 71.29
C ARG A 319 -28.40 58.23 70.97
N TYR A 320 -29.67 57.85 71.06
CA TYR A 320 -30.16 56.54 70.67
C TYR A 320 -29.84 56.25 69.20
N VAL A 321 -30.16 57.19 68.31
CA VAL A 321 -29.88 57.06 66.88
C VAL A 321 -28.37 57.05 66.60
N ARG A 322 -27.59 57.99 67.14
CA ARG A 322 -26.14 58.09 66.88
C ARG A 322 -25.32 56.95 67.48
N SER A 323 -25.84 56.25 68.49
CA SER A 323 -25.19 55.08 69.10
C SER A 323 -25.52 53.76 68.42
N ASN A 324 -26.02 53.81 67.17
CA ASN A 324 -26.51 52.63 66.46
C ASN A 324 -27.61 51.88 67.23
N PHE A 325 -28.59 52.64 67.72
CA PHE A 325 -29.79 52.12 68.40
C PHE A 325 -29.50 51.37 69.71
N ASN A 326 -28.55 51.86 70.51
CA ASN A 326 -28.23 51.24 71.80
C ASN A 326 -29.48 51.23 72.73
N PRO A 327 -29.95 50.05 73.20
CA PRO A 327 -31.16 49.93 74.01
C PRO A 327 -31.17 50.77 75.29
N ARG A 328 -29.99 51.09 75.86
CA ARG A 328 -29.88 51.93 77.06
C ARG A 328 -30.52 53.31 76.86
N TYR A 329 -30.32 53.94 75.72
CA TYR A 329 -30.90 55.26 75.45
C TYR A 329 -32.40 55.16 75.18
N LYS A 330 -32.87 54.06 74.57
CA LYS A 330 -34.31 53.80 74.42
C LYS A 330 -35.00 53.66 75.78
N ALA A 331 -34.40 52.92 76.70
CA ALA A 331 -34.92 52.78 78.07
C ALA A 331 -34.94 54.13 78.81
N ALA A 332 -33.95 55.00 78.61
CA ALA A 332 -33.93 56.34 79.17
C ALA A 332 -35.05 57.24 78.59
N VAL A 333 -35.27 57.18 77.27
CA VAL A 333 -36.40 57.85 76.60
C VAL A 333 -37.73 57.36 77.18
N ASP A 334 -37.89 56.05 77.38
CA ASP A 334 -39.11 55.44 77.93
C ASP A 334 -39.35 55.86 79.40
N SER A 335 -38.28 55.96 80.19
CA SER A 335 -38.35 56.50 81.55
C SER A 335 -38.83 57.95 81.55
N LEU A 336 -38.30 58.81 80.68
CA LEU A 336 -38.77 60.20 80.57
C LEU A 336 -40.19 60.29 80.05
N ASN A 337 -40.62 59.38 79.18
CA ASN A 337 -42.01 59.31 78.74
C ASN A 337 -42.98 58.97 79.90
N ASN A 338 -42.55 58.13 80.85
CA ASN A 338 -43.31 57.86 82.07
C ASN A 338 -43.36 59.08 83.01
N VAL A 339 -42.24 59.78 83.17
CA VAL A 339 -42.18 61.04 83.95
C VAL A 339 -43.10 62.09 83.33
N LEU A 340 -43.05 62.25 82.01
CA LEU A 340 -43.95 63.13 81.26
C LEU A 340 -45.41 62.74 81.46
N SER A 341 -45.73 61.45 81.38
CA SER A 341 -47.10 60.94 81.61
C SER A 341 -47.60 61.28 83.02
N ALA A 342 -46.73 61.18 84.04
CA ALA A 342 -47.05 61.57 85.41
C ALA A 342 -47.22 63.10 85.57
N GLN A 343 -46.35 63.90 84.93
CA GLN A 343 -46.49 65.36 84.88
C GLN A 343 -47.84 65.79 84.25
N LEU A 344 -48.26 65.11 83.18
CA LEU A 344 -49.55 65.34 82.51
C LEU A 344 -50.73 65.04 83.45
N VAL A 345 -50.67 63.96 84.24
CA VAL A 345 -51.71 63.63 85.24
C VAL A 345 -51.76 64.69 86.35
N GLN A 346 -50.62 65.05 86.93
CA GLN A 346 -50.54 66.04 88.02
C GLN A 346 -51.04 67.43 87.60
N SER A 347 -50.80 67.82 86.33
CA SER A 347 -51.32 69.07 85.78
C SER A 347 -52.85 69.09 85.60
N SER A 348 -53.49 67.91 85.54
CA SER A 348 -54.94 67.74 85.35
C SER A 348 -55.74 67.85 86.66
N ASP A 349 -55.22 67.33 87.78
CA ASP A 349 -55.96 67.26 89.07
C ASP A 349 -56.18 68.61 89.77
N LYS A 350 -55.51 69.68 89.31
CA LYS A 350 -55.54 71.00 89.97
C LYS A 350 -56.80 71.83 89.66
N TYR A 351 -57.73 71.35 88.82
CA TYR A 351 -58.87 72.15 88.31
C TYR A 351 -60.19 71.36 88.19
N LEU A 352 -60.68 70.83 89.32
CA LEU A 352 -61.94 70.04 89.41
C LEU A 352 -63.26 70.80 89.18
N SER A 353 -63.24 72.11 88.92
CA SER A 353 -64.46 72.95 88.85
C SER A 353 -64.88 73.36 87.43
N ASN A 354 -64.57 72.56 86.40
CA ASN A 354 -64.92 72.85 85.01
C ASN A 354 -65.93 71.82 84.43
N PRO A 355 -67.08 72.23 83.84
CA PRO A 355 -68.07 71.33 83.22
C PRO A 355 -67.56 70.48 82.03
N LEU A 356 -66.30 70.65 81.61
CA LEU A 356 -65.63 69.85 80.57
C LEU A 356 -64.69 68.75 81.10
N ALA A 357 -64.68 68.45 82.41
CA ALA A 357 -63.81 67.45 83.04
C ALA A 357 -63.84 66.04 82.40
N SER A 358 -64.94 65.69 81.72
CA SER A 358 -65.07 64.41 81.00
C SER A 358 -64.22 64.31 79.71
N LYS A 359 -63.62 65.41 79.25
CA LYS A 359 -62.77 65.48 78.04
C LYS A 359 -61.28 65.68 78.32
N ASP A 360 -60.87 65.83 79.58
CA ASP A 360 -59.46 65.99 79.96
C ASP A 360 -58.62 64.76 79.60
N GLU A 361 -59.21 63.56 79.65
CA GLU A 361 -58.57 62.33 79.18
C GLU A 361 -58.24 62.38 77.68
N LEU A 362 -59.14 62.92 76.85
CA LEU A 362 -58.90 63.08 75.41
C LEU A 362 -57.82 64.12 75.13
N VAL A 363 -57.73 65.19 75.95
CA VAL A 363 -56.67 66.20 75.85
C VAL A 363 -55.32 65.60 76.25
N ARG A 364 -55.24 64.82 77.32
CA ARG A 364 -54.03 64.07 77.71
C ARG A 364 -53.57 63.07 76.64
N GLN A 365 -54.51 62.31 76.08
CA GLN A 365 -54.23 61.40 74.97
C GLN A 365 -53.70 62.15 73.75
N LYS A 366 -54.33 63.30 73.40
CA LYS A 366 -53.85 64.17 72.32
C LYS A 366 -52.40 64.60 72.55
N ILE A 367 -52.07 65.14 73.72
CA ILE A 367 -50.72 65.61 74.05
C ILE A 367 -49.71 64.47 74.01
N THR A 368 -50.04 63.31 74.57
CA THR A 368 -49.16 62.13 74.57
C THR A 368 -48.83 61.69 73.14
N ILE A 369 -49.81 61.69 72.25
CA ILE A 369 -49.60 61.35 70.84
C ILE A 369 -48.85 62.47 70.11
N GLU A 370 -49.09 63.75 70.43
CA GLU A 370 -48.33 64.86 69.86
C GLU A 370 -46.86 64.81 70.26
N VAL A 371 -46.54 64.48 71.52
CA VAL A 371 -45.16 64.27 71.98
C VAL A 371 -44.54 63.05 71.30
N SER A 372 -45.27 61.94 71.22
CA SER A 372 -44.77 60.72 70.55
C SER A 372 -44.50 60.97 69.06
N ARG A 373 -45.39 61.72 68.40
CA ARG A 373 -45.22 62.17 67.01
C ARG A 373 -44.01 63.07 66.88
N ASP A 374 -43.84 64.03 67.78
CA ASP A 374 -42.73 64.98 67.73
C ASP A 374 -41.38 64.30 67.98
N LEU A 375 -41.31 63.38 68.95
CA LEU A 375 -40.16 62.51 69.19
C LEU A 375 -39.84 61.63 67.97
N ALA A 376 -40.85 61.06 67.31
CA ALA A 376 -40.67 60.30 66.07
C ALA A 376 -40.20 61.19 64.92
N ARG A 377 -40.68 62.43 64.79
CA ARG A 377 -40.18 63.42 63.81
C ARG A 377 -38.73 63.78 64.08
N TYR A 378 -38.39 63.99 65.34
CA TYR A 378 -37.02 64.29 65.77
C TYR A 378 -36.09 63.10 65.49
N GLY A 379 -36.51 61.89 65.87
CA GLY A 379 -35.80 60.65 65.55
C GLY A 379 -35.60 60.45 64.05
N LEU A 380 -36.62 60.70 63.24
CA LEU A 380 -36.52 60.64 61.77
C LEU A 380 -35.50 61.65 61.22
N ARG A 381 -35.43 62.87 61.76
CA ARG A 381 -34.39 63.85 61.40
C ARG A 381 -32.99 63.34 61.74
N SER A 382 -32.79 62.83 62.95
CA SER A 382 -31.51 62.26 63.38
C SER A 382 -31.11 61.03 62.54
N ILE A 383 -32.06 60.15 62.21
CA ILE A 383 -31.80 58.98 61.33
C ILE A 383 -31.39 59.41 59.93
N ASN A 384 -32.07 60.42 59.35
CA ASN A 384 -31.69 60.94 58.03
C ASN A 384 -30.30 61.59 58.04
N GLN A 385 -29.93 62.29 59.10
CA GLN A 385 -28.58 62.83 59.27
C GLN A 385 -27.52 61.72 59.35
N ALA A 386 -27.76 60.70 60.17
CA ALA A 386 -26.87 59.56 60.29
C ALA A 386 -26.74 58.78 58.97
N LEU A 387 -27.83 58.60 58.22
CA LEU A 387 -27.80 57.99 56.88
C LEU A 387 -27.02 58.83 55.87
N ALA A 388 -27.13 60.16 55.91
CA ALA A 388 -26.36 61.05 55.07
C ALA A 388 -24.86 60.94 55.38
N ASP A 389 -24.49 60.88 56.65
CA ASP A 389 -23.10 60.70 57.09
C ASP A 389 -22.55 59.34 56.68
N LEU A 390 -23.32 58.25 56.88
CA LEU A 390 -22.94 56.90 56.47
C LEU A 390 -22.79 56.81 54.95
N SER A 391 -23.73 57.36 54.18
CA SER A 391 -23.67 57.43 52.71
C SER A 391 -22.45 58.23 52.23
N ALA A 392 -22.14 59.36 52.86
CA ALA A 392 -20.95 60.15 52.53
C ALA A 392 -19.66 59.37 52.81
N ARG A 393 -19.59 58.59 53.90
CA ARG A 393 -18.45 57.70 54.20
C ARG A 393 -18.36 56.56 53.19
N PHE A 394 -19.48 55.91 52.86
CA PHE A 394 -19.55 54.82 51.89
C PHE A 394 -19.13 55.29 50.49
N ASN A 395 -19.64 56.42 50.02
CA ASN A 395 -19.31 56.99 48.70
C ASN A 395 -17.84 57.38 48.57
N LYS A 396 -17.16 57.70 49.68
CA LYS A 396 -15.71 57.92 49.68
C LYS A 396 -14.92 56.62 49.45
N LEU A 397 -15.48 55.45 49.78
CA LEU A 397 -14.82 54.15 49.62
C LEU A 397 -14.95 53.56 48.21
N VAL A 398 -16.04 53.88 47.50
CA VAL A 398 -16.37 53.30 46.18
C VAL A 398 -15.25 53.44 45.13
N PRO A 399 -14.59 54.60 44.95
CA PRO A 399 -13.51 54.74 43.97
C PRO A 399 -12.28 53.86 44.29
N PHE A 400 -12.00 53.65 45.58
CA PHE A 400 -10.92 52.78 46.02
C PHE A 400 -11.24 51.32 45.73
N ASP A 401 -12.49 50.88 45.87
CA ASP A 401 -12.91 49.48 45.66
C ASP A 401 -12.79 49.09 44.19
N ALA A 402 -13.25 49.97 43.29
CA ALA A 402 -13.11 49.77 41.85
C ALA A 402 -11.64 49.62 41.43
N THR A 403 -10.76 50.48 41.96
CA THR A 403 -9.33 50.44 41.64
C THR A 403 -8.63 49.22 42.22
N VAL A 404 -8.96 48.83 43.46
CA VAL A 404 -8.46 47.59 44.09
C VAL A 404 -8.87 46.37 43.28
N LYS A 405 -10.11 46.30 42.79
CA LYS A 405 -10.58 45.21 41.90
C LYS A 405 -9.80 45.16 40.60
N THR A 406 -9.51 46.30 39.97
CA THR A 406 -8.67 46.36 38.77
C THR A 406 -7.27 45.82 39.05
N TYR A 407 -6.63 46.25 40.14
CA TYR A 407 -5.31 45.74 40.52
C TYR A 407 -5.31 44.23 40.82
N ASN A 408 -6.33 43.73 41.52
CA ASN A 408 -6.47 42.29 41.77
C ASN A 408 -6.61 41.50 40.46
N PHE A 409 -7.46 41.96 39.54
CA PHE A 409 -7.60 41.36 38.22
C PHE A 409 -6.27 41.35 37.43
N ASP A 410 -5.53 42.45 37.49
CA ASP A 410 -4.21 42.57 36.89
C ASP A 410 -3.18 41.59 37.48
N ILE A 411 -3.23 41.38 38.80
CA ILE A 411 -2.39 40.41 39.52
C ILE A 411 -2.78 38.99 39.15
N ASP A 412 -4.07 38.67 39.06
CA ASP A 412 -4.55 37.34 38.66
C ASP A 412 -4.08 36.97 37.26
N ILE A 413 -4.17 37.90 36.30
CA ILE A 413 -3.62 37.71 34.95
C ILE A 413 -2.12 37.45 35.02
N ALA A 414 -1.36 38.30 35.72
CA ALA A 414 0.09 38.14 35.81
C ALA A 414 0.51 36.86 36.54
N SER A 415 -0.27 36.43 37.53
CA SER A 415 -0.08 35.16 38.25
C SER A 415 -0.29 33.98 37.32
N LYS A 416 -1.37 33.99 36.52
CA LYS A 416 -1.63 32.96 35.52
C LYS A 416 -0.53 32.91 34.44
N GLU A 417 -0.12 34.05 33.91
CA GLU A 417 0.98 34.13 32.94
C GLU A 417 2.31 33.59 33.52
N TYR A 418 2.60 33.88 34.79
CA TYR A 418 3.77 33.34 35.48
C TYR A 418 3.66 31.82 35.65
N MET A 419 2.51 31.30 36.08
CA MET A 419 2.29 29.86 36.25
C MET A 419 2.37 29.09 34.93
N ASP A 420 1.82 29.64 33.85
CA ASP A 420 1.94 29.06 32.51
C ASP A 420 3.39 29.05 32.03
N ALA A 421 4.14 30.13 32.27
CA ALA A 421 5.58 30.19 31.98
C ALA A 421 6.37 29.18 32.81
N LEU A 422 6.03 29.03 34.10
CA LEU A 422 6.68 28.08 35.01
C LEU A 422 6.44 26.63 34.58
N ALA A 423 5.20 26.28 34.21
CA ALA A 423 4.85 24.95 33.73
C ALA A 423 5.65 24.60 32.46
N LYS A 424 5.67 25.50 31.46
CA LYS A 424 6.46 25.32 30.23
C LYS A 424 7.95 25.23 30.48
N TYR A 425 8.47 26.05 31.39
CA TYR A 425 9.87 26.00 31.81
C TYR A 425 10.20 24.65 32.44
N ASN A 426 9.42 24.18 33.41
CA ASN A 426 9.65 22.90 34.08
C ASN A 426 9.59 21.72 33.10
N GLU A 427 8.58 21.68 32.22
CA GLU A 427 8.45 20.63 31.21
C GLU A 427 9.66 20.60 30.27
N THR A 428 10.08 21.75 29.76
CA THR A 428 11.21 21.86 28.82
C THR A 428 12.55 21.58 29.52
N ASN A 429 12.70 22.04 30.77
CA ASN A 429 13.91 21.82 31.56
C ASN A 429 14.08 20.36 31.95
N LEU A 430 12.99 19.66 32.28
CA LEU A 430 13.01 18.21 32.50
C LEU A 430 13.45 17.47 31.22
N LYS A 431 12.85 17.81 30.07
CA LYS A 431 13.24 17.24 28.76
C LYS A 431 14.72 17.51 28.42
N SER A 432 15.24 18.69 28.74
CA SER A 432 16.64 19.06 28.46
C SER A 432 17.64 18.42 29.45
N THR A 433 17.24 18.24 30.72
CA THR A 433 18.10 17.64 31.75
C THR A 433 18.19 16.13 31.61
N SER A 434 17.10 15.47 31.15
CA SER A 434 17.08 14.07 30.71
C SER A 434 17.70 13.92 29.31
N SER A 435 18.95 14.37 29.17
CA SER A 435 19.63 14.35 27.88
C SER A 435 20.12 12.94 27.55
N LEU A 436 19.77 12.47 26.36
CA LEU A 436 20.23 11.18 25.83
C LEU A 436 21.76 11.05 25.90
N LYS A 437 22.24 9.95 26.47
CA LYS A 437 23.67 9.64 26.57
C LYS A 437 24.12 8.83 25.36
N LEU A 438 24.06 9.46 24.19
CA LEU A 438 24.48 8.82 22.94
C LEU A 438 25.94 8.40 23.00
N ARG A 439 26.20 7.10 22.92
CA ARG A 439 27.56 6.55 22.86
C ARG A 439 27.61 5.40 21.87
N GLN A 440 28.62 5.42 21.00
CA GLN A 440 28.94 4.26 20.18
C GLN A 440 29.57 3.19 21.08
N ILE A 441 28.84 2.11 21.32
CA ILE A 441 29.26 1.01 22.21
C ILE A 441 29.98 -0.10 21.45
N GLU A 442 29.67 -0.23 20.17
CA GLU A 442 30.33 -1.17 19.25
C GLU A 442 30.76 -0.38 18.01
N ALA A 443 32.06 -0.39 17.74
CA ALA A 443 32.63 0.23 16.56
C ALA A 443 32.58 -0.74 15.38
N ALA A 444 32.29 -0.22 14.19
CA ALA A 444 32.33 -1.00 12.98
C ALA A 444 33.78 -1.41 12.67
N ILE A 445 34.00 -2.70 12.49
CA ILE A 445 35.29 -3.26 12.05
C ILE A 445 35.17 -3.79 10.62
N PRO A 446 36.28 -3.80 9.85
CA PRO A 446 36.33 -4.47 8.57
C PRO A 446 36.07 -5.97 8.77
N ASP A 447 34.90 -6.46 8.36
CA ASP A 447 34.49 -7.85 8.55
C ASP A 447 34.81 -8.71 7.31
N ALA A 448 34.67 -10.02 7.42
CA ALA A 448 34.80 -10.95 6.30
C ALA A 448 33.74 -10.71 5.21
N ALA A 449 34.05 -11.13 3.99
CA ALA A 449 33.11 -11.04 2.88
C ALA A 449 31.86 -11.87 3.18
N GLU A 450 30.68 -11.31 2.89
CA GLU A 450 29.43 -12.04 3.04
C GLU A 450 29.42 -13.30 2.14
N PRO A 451 28.76 -14.39 2.58
CA PRO A 451 28.58 -15.58 1.77
C PRO A 451 27.98 -15.24 0.41
N SER A 452 28.80 -15.34 -0.63
CA SER A 452 28.40 -14.90 -1.94
C SER A 452 27.28 -15.80 -2.48
N LYS A 453 26.20 -15.22 -3.02
CA LYS A 453 25.13 -15.96 -3.71
C LYS A 453 25.57 -16.52 -5.07
N LYS A 454 26.89 -16.47 -5.36
CA LYS A 454 27.51 -16.86 -6.63
C LYS A 454 27.19 -18.31 -6.99
N MET A 455 27.32 -19.23 -6.03
CA MET A 455 27.04 -20.65 -6.23
C MET A 455 25.55 -20.92 -6.50
N LEU A 456 24.65 -20.17 -5.85
CA LEU A 456 23.20 -20.25 -6.11
C LEU A 456 22.87 -19.83 -7.54
N LEU A 457 23.43 -18.71 -8.03
CA LEU A 457 23.21 -18.23 -9.39
C LEU A 457 23.72 -19.22 -10.45
N ILE A 458 24.88 -19.84 -10.22
CA ILE A 458 25.46 -20.85 -11.11
C ILE A 458 24.57 -22.10 -11.17
N LEU A 459 24.05 -22.56 -10.02
CA LEU A 459 23.16 -23.72 -9.98
C LEU A 459 21.84 -23.41 -10.70
N LEU A 460 21.28 -22.22 -10.46
CA LEU A 460 20.03 -21.79 -11.07
C LEU A 460 20.13 -21.70 -12.60
N SER A 461 21.25 -21.22 -13.16
CA SER A 461 21.43 -21.14 -14.61
C SER A 461 21.40 -22.52 -15.27
N GLY A 462 22.05 -23.52 -14.66
CA GLY A 462 21.96 -24.91 -15.13
C GLY A 462 20.53 -25.47 -15.11
N VAL A 463 19.80 -25.25 -14.02
CA VAL A 463 18.41 -25.73 -13.88
C VAL A 463 17.49 -25.05 -14.89
N ILE A 464 17.59 -23.73 -15.04
CA ILE A 464 16.76 -22.95 -15.98
C ILE A 464 17.05 -23.39 -17.42
N THR A 465 18.31 -23.52 -17.80
CA THR A 465 18.68 -23.96 -19.15
C THR A 465 18.24 -25.39 -19.43
N PHE A 466 18.34 -26.30 -18.45
CA PHE A 466 17.83 -27.66 -18.59
C PHE A 466 16.31 -27.67 -18.84
N ALA A 467 15.55 -26.96 -18.00
CA ALA A 467 14.10 -26.84 -18.16
C ALA A 467 13.74 -26.25 -19.54
N PHE A 468 14.46 -25.22 -19.99
CA PHE A 468 14.26 -24.61 -21.30
C PHE A 468 14.51 -25.60 -22.46
N CYS A 469 15.57 -26.41 -22.38
CA CYS A 469 15.82 -27.46 -23.38
C CYS A 469 14.70 -28.50 -23.41
N VAL A 470 14.18 -28.92 -22.24
CA VAL A 470 13.05 -29.85 -22.16
C VAL A 470 11.80 -29.26 -22.82
N VAL A 471 11.52 -27.96 -22.59
CA VAL A 471 10.39 -27.27 -23.23
C VAL A 471 10.54 -27.18 -24.75
N ILE A 472 11.74 -26.86 -25.25
CA ILE A 472 11.99 -26.84 -26.71
C ILE A 472 11.81 -28.23 -27.31
N LEU A 473 12.38 -29.26 -26.69
CA LEU A 473 12.23 -30.64 -27.17
C LEU A 473 10.77 -31.09 -27.12
N PHE A 474 10.01 -30.64 -26.12
CA PHE A 474 8.58 -30.87 -26.03
C PHE A 474 7.84 -30.18 -27.17
N ALA A 475 8.15 -28.92 -27.46
CA ALA A 475 7.55 -28.21 -28.59
C ALA A 475 7.86 -28.92 -29.92
N MET A 476 9.12 -29.32 -30.16
CA MET A 476 9.48 -30.08 -31.35
C MET A 476 8.72 -31.42 -31.46
N PHE A 477 8.49 -32.09 -30.33
CA PHE A 477 7.70 -33.33 -30.29
C PHE A 477 6.21 -33.06 -30.55
N PHE A 478 5.65 -32.03 -29.92
CA PHE A 478 4.23 -31.68 -30.04
C PHE A 478 3.85 -31.22 -31.46
N PHE A 479 4.77 -30.56 -32.16
CA PHE A 479 4.59 -30.11 -33.54
C PHE A 479 5.07 -31.14 -34.60
N ASP A 480 5.48 -32.36 -34.22
CA ASP A 480 5.85 -33.39 -35.19
C ASP A 480 4.58 -33.95 -35.87
N ASP A 481 4.42 -33.66 -37.16
CA ASP A 481 3.23 -33.97 -37.94
C ASP A 481 3.34 -35.26 -38.77
N LYS A 482 4.35 -36.09 -38.52
CA LYS A 482 4.55 -37.34 -39.27
C LYS A 482 3.52 -38.41 -38.92
N VAL A 483 3.11 -39.17 -39.94
CA VAL A 483 2.28 -40.37 -39.79
C VAL A 483 3.23 -41.56 -39.60
N THR A 484 3.24 -42.13 -38.40
CA THR A 484 4.18 -43.24 -38.08
C THR A 484 3.45 -44.55 -37.85
N GLU A 485 2.22 -44.50 -37.35
CA GLU A 485 1.39 -45.67 -37.09
C GLU A 485 0.16 -45.69 -38.02
N PRO A 486 -0.38 -46.88 -38.33
CA PRO A 486 -1.57 -46.97 -39.19
C PRO A 486 -2.79 -46.21 -38.65
N ALA A 487 -2.93 -46.14 -37.32
CA ALA A 487 -3.98 -45.35 -36.66
C ALA A 487 -3.85 -43.84 -36.91
N ASP A 488 -2.62 -43.31 -37.05
CA ASP A 488 -2.38 -41.90 -37.35
C ASP A 488 -2.97 -41.53 -38.71
N LEU A 489 -2.81 -42.41 -39.71
CA LEU A 489 -3.29 -42.18 -41.07
C LEU A 489 -4.81 -42.16 -41.13
N VAL A 490 -5.46 -43.13 -40.47
CA VAL A 490 -6.93 -43.21 -40.37
C VAL A 490 -7.48 -41.97 -39.67
N LYS A 491 -6.89 -41.57 -38.53
CA LYS A 491 -7.36 -40.41 -37.76
C LYS A 491 -7.22 -39.10 -38.54
N ARG A 492 -6.15 -38.94 -39.33
CA ARG A 492 -5.87 -37.70 -40.08
C ARG A 492 -6.63 -37.59 -41.39
N THR A 493 -6.94 -38.71 -42.04
CA THR A 493 -7.63 -38.73 -43.34
C THR A 493 -9.13 -39.05 -43.22
N ASN A 494 -9.55 -39.64 -42.11
CA ASN A 494 -10.89 -40.19 -41.90
C ASN A 494 -11.32 -41.21 -42.98
N LEU A 495 -10.34 -41.92 -43.53
CA LEU A 495 -10.51 -42.92 -44.58
C LEU A 495 -10.05 -44.30 -44.08
N PRO A 496 -10.63 -45.39 -44.61
CA PRO A 496 -10.31 -46.74 -44.17
C PRO A 496 -8.86 -47.11 -44.51
N LEU A 497 -8.26 -47.98 -43.70
CA LEU A 497 -6.95 -48.56 -43.91
C LEU A 497 -7.13 -50.08 -44.11
N LEU A 498 -6.61 -50.61 -45.21
CA LEU A 498 -6.64 -52.05 -45.51
C LEU A 498 -5.43 -52.80 -44.99
N GLY A 499 -4.31 -52.10 -44.77
CA GLY A 499 -3.13 -52.74 -44.22
C GLY A 499 -1.90 -51.85 -44.22
N TYR A 500 -0.79 -52.45 -43.84
CA TYR A 500 0.51 -51.80 -43.79
C TYR A 500 1.60 -52.77 -44.20
N LEU A 501 2.72 -52.23 -44.67
CA LEU A 501 3.89 -52.98 -45.13
C LEU A 501 5.15 -52.48 -44.41
N ASN A 502 6.02 -53.39 -43.99
CA ASN A 502 7.36 -53.01 -43.53
C ASN A 502 8.27 -52.62 -44.68
N THR A 503 9.32 -51.88 -44.34
CA THR A 503 10.42 -51.61 -45.27
C THR A 503 11.16 -52.89 -45.62
N VAL A 504 11.37 -53.11 -46.92
CA VAL A 504 12.19 -54.18 -47.50
C VAL A 504 13.25 -53.57 -48.43
N ASP A 505 14.45 -54.14 -48.41
CA ASP A 505 15.55 -53.75 -49.28
C ASP A 505 15.69 -54.82 -50.39
N GLY A 506 15.69 -54.42 -51.66
CA GLY A 506 15.85 -55.35 -52.79
C GLY A 506 15.48 -54.78 -54.15
N THR A 507 15.70 -55.58 -55.20
CA THR A 507 15.37 -55.25 -56.61
C THR A 507 13.91 -55.60 -56.93
N LEU A 508 13.25 -54.95 -57.90
CA LEU A 508 11.86 -55.28 -58.30
C LEU A 508 11.65 -56.69 -58.92
N ASP A 509 12.71 -57.47 -59.15
CA ASP A 509 12.63 -58.85 -59.62
C ASP A 509 12.05 -59.77 -58.53
N LEU A 510 10.76 -60.09 -58.66
CA LEU A 510 10.02 -60.84 -57.63
C LEU A 510 10.47 -62.29 -57.48
N ARG A 511 11.02 -62.92 -58.51
CA ARG A 511 11.55 -64.27 -58.37
C ARG A 511 12.74 -64.24 -57.41
N LYS A 512 13.64 -63.27 -57.56
CA LYS A 512 14.77 -63.06 -56.65
C LYS A 512 14.36 -62.49 -55.28
N LEU A 513 13.32 -61.66 -55.20
CA LEU A 513 12.80 -61.15 -53.92
C LEU A 513 12.12 -62.23 -53.07
N TRP A 514 11.42 -63.18 -53.70
CA TRP A 514 10.70 -64.25 -52.99
C TRP A 514 11.55 -65.51 -52.74
N ASP A 515 12.66 -65.72 -53.45
CA ASP A 515 13.52 -66.92 -53.35
C ASP A 515 14.55 -66.85 -52.20
N VAL A 516 14.55 -65.80 -51.37
CA VAL A 516 15.52 -65.65 -50.27
C VAL A 516 14.92 -66.09 -48.93
N GLU A 517 15.33 -67.26 -48.46
CA GLU A 517 14.80 -67.93 -47.26
C GLU A 517 15.17 -67.28 -45.90
N ASN A 518 16.06 -66.28 -45.84
CA ASN A 518 16.65 -65.84 -44.56
C ASN A 518 16.70 -64.32 -44.32
N ARG A 519 15.60 -63.58 -44.54
CA ARG A 519 15.43 -62.23 -43.97
C ARG A 519 14.06 -62.10 -43.29
N ASP A 520 14.04 -61.94 -41.97
CA ASP A 520 12.80 -61.84 -41.17
C ASP A 520 11.86 -60.74 -41.66
N LYS A 521 12.40 -59.61 -42.10
CA LYS A 521 11.64 -58.52 -42.73
C LYS A 521 10.94 -58.95 -44.02
N MET A 522 11.55 -59.82 -44.82
CA MET A 522 10.93 -60.29 -46.07
C MET A 522 9.84 -61.33 -45.78
N LYS A 523 10.04 -62.22 -44.81
CA LYS A 523 8.99 -63.14 -44.33
C LYS A 523 7.77 -62.35 -43.87
N GLN A 524 7.99 -61.33 -43.04
CA GLN A 524 6.94 -60.42 -42.58
C GLN A 524 6.24 -59.70 -43.74
N PHE A 525 6.99 -59.18 -44.70
CA PHE A 525 6.42 -58.52 -45.88
C PHE A 525 5.50 -59.46 -46.68
N LYS A 526 5.90 -60.72 -46.88
CA LYS A 526 5.08 -61.73 -47.58
C LYS A 526 3.75 -62.01 -46.86
N GLU A 527 3.77 -62.16 -45.54
CA GLU A 527 2.54 -62.37 -44.77
C GLU A 527 1.63 -61.13 -44.81
N LEU A 528 2.20 -59.93 -44.74
CA LEU A 528 1.43 -58.69 -44.85
C LEU A 528 0.82 -58.53 -46.25
N ILE A 529 1.53 -58.86 -47.33
CA ILE A 529 0.99 -58.87 -48.68
C ILE A 529 -0.15 -59.89 -48.82
N ARG A 530 -0.06 -61.07 -48.19
CA ARG A 530 -1.17 -62.04 -48.16
C ARG A 530 -2.37 -61.52 -47.39
N SER A 531 -2.14 -60.84 -46.27
CA SER A 531 -3.19 -60.18 -45.48
C SER A 531 -3.88 -59.08 -46.30
N ILE A 532 -3.10 -58.20 -46.94
CA ILE A 532 -3.65 -57.15 -47.80
C ILE A 532 -4.44 -57.74 -48.97
N ARG A 533 -3.94 -58.81 -49.60
CA ARG A 533 -4.68 -59.52 -50.67
C ARG A 533 -6.04 -60.01 -50.18
N PHE A 534 -6.10 -60.60 -48.98
CA PHE A 534 -7.36 -61.06 -48.38
C PHE A 534 -8.35 -59.91 -48.17
N GLU A 535 -7.89 -58.78 -47.60
CA GLU A 535 -8.72 -57.59 -47.40
C GLU A 535 -9.21 -56.99 -48.73
N ILE A 536 -8.35 -56.98 -49.75
CA ILE A 536 -8.74 -56.56 -51.11
C ILE A 536 -9.85 -57.46 -51.66
N ASP A 537 -9.72 -58.79 -51.54
CA ASP A 537 -10.75 -59.72 -52.03
C ASP A 537 -12.12 -59.50 -51.37
N GLN A 538 -12.14 -59.18 -50.06
CA GLN A 538 -13.36 -58.81 -49.35
C GLN A 538 -13.97 -57.50 -49.87
N GLU A 539 -13.13 -56.49 -50.15
CA GLU A 539 -13.58 -55.21 -50.68
C GLU A 539 -14.06 -55.26 -52.13
N MET A 540 -13.42 -56.08 -52.97
CA MET A 540 -13.73 -56.17 -54.40
C MET A 540 -15.12 -56.77 -54.67
N ARG A 541 -15.66 -57.63 -53.79
CA ARG A 541 -17.01 -58.23 -53.91
C ARG A 541 -17.33 -58.81 -55.30
N GLY A 542 -16.34 -59.44 -55.95
CA GLY A 542 -16.47 -60.05 -57.27
C GLY A 542 -16.14 -59.13 -58.45
N GLU A 543 -15.86 -57.84 -58.20
CA GLU A 543 -15.25 -56.96 -59.20
C GLU A 543 -13.82 -57.41 -59.53
N LYS A 544 -13.31 -56.98 -60.70
CA LYS A 544 -12.03 -57.47 -61.23
C LYS A 544 -10.96 -56.41 -61.49
N VAL A 545 -11.29 -55.12 -61.52
CA VAL A 545 -10.31 -54.05 -61.84
C VAL A 545 -9.95 -53.25 -60.59
N LEU A 546 -8.68 -53.34 -60.18
CA LEU A 546 -8.12 -52.66 -59.02
C LEU A 546 -7.13 -51.58 -59.47
N GLY A 547 -7.41 -50.32 -59.12
CA GLY A 547 -6.47 -49.21 -59.29
C GLY A 547 -5.61 -49.03 -58.06
N ILE A 548 -4.30 -48.82 -58.24
CA ILE A 548 -3.35 -48.51 -57.16
C ILE A 548 -2.72 -47.15 -57.46
N THR A 549 -2.95 -46.20 -56.57
CA THR A 549 -2.40 -44.84 -56.64
C THR A 549 -1.63 -44.48 -55.37
N SER A 550 -1.11 -43.27 -55.31
CA SER A 550 -0.40 -42.72 -54.14
C SER A 550 -0.57 -41.20 -54.11
N LEU A 551 -0.35 -40.54 -52.97
CA LEU A 551 -0.41 -39.08 -52.90
C LEU A 551 0.78 -38.42 -53.60
N ALA A 552 1.94 -39.05 -53.53
CA ALA A 552 3.18 -38.55 -54.10
C ALA A 552 3.98 -39.66 -54.79
N ASN A 553 4.99 -39.25 -55.56
CA ASN A 553 5.97 -40.19 -56.12
C ASN A 553 6.78 -40.89 -55.01
N HIS A 554 7.26 -42.11 -55.31
CA HIS A 554 8.13 -42.92 -54.44
C HIS A 554 7.51 -43.46 -53.13
N GLU A 555 6.18 -43.44 -52.98
CA GLU A 555 5.50 -44.04 -51.81
C GLU A 555 5.40 -45.58 -51.87
N GLY A 556 5.72 -46.17 -53.02
CA GLY A 556 5.84 -47.63 -53.21
C GLY A 556 4.65 -48.31 -53.88
N LYS A 557 3.83 -47.55 -54.63
CA LYS A 557 2.73 -48.06 -55.47
C LYS A 557 3.15 -49.20 -56.41
N THR A 558 4.28 -49.06 -57.11
CA THR A 558 4.84 -50.06 -58.02
C THR A 558 5.16 -51.37 -57.30
N ILE A 559 5.84 -51.28 -56.14
CA ILE A 559 6.19 -52.47 -55.34
C ILE A 559 4.92 -53.16 -54.88
N LEU A 560 3.92 -52.42 -54.39
CA LEU A 560 2.64 -53.00 -53.99
C LEU A 560 1.93 -53.69 -55.17
N ALA A 561 1.80 -53.03 -56.31
CA ALA A 561 1.11 -53.55 -57.49
C ALA A 561 1.73 -54.84 -58.00
N VAL A 562 3.07 -54.84 -58.15
CA VAL A 562 3.85 -55.99 -58.60
C VAL A 562 3.78 -57.13 -57.56
N SER A 563 3.91 -56.82 -56.26
CA SER A 563 3.80 -57.82 -55.18
C SER A 563 2.42 -58.46 -55.08
N LEU A 564 1.35 -57.67 -55.27
CA LEU A 564 -0.02 -58.17 -55.30
C LEU A 564 -0.26 -59.06 -56.53
N ALA A 565 0.22 -58.64 -57.71
CA ALA A 565 0.07 -59.42 -58.92
C ALA A 565 0.67 -60.83 -58.77
N TYR A 566 1.85 -60.92 -58.17
CA TYR A 566 2.48 -62.20 -57.85
C TYR A 566 1.75 -62.97 -56.75
N SER A 567 1.26 -62.29 -55.72
CA SER A 567 0.45 -62.91 -54.66
C SER A 567 -0.80 -63.57 -55.24
N TYR A 568 -1.46 -62.95 -56.22
CA TYR A 568 -2.61 -63.54 -56.91
C TYR A 568 -2.21 -64.69 -57.86
N SER A 569 -1.10 -64.58 -58.59
CA SER A 569 -0.64 -65.68 -59.46
C SER A 569 -0.29 -66.94 -58.67
N MET A 570 0.20 -66.78 -57.43
CA MET A 570 0.52 -67.89 -56.52
C MET A 570 -0.70 -68.69 -56.05
N ILE A 571 -1.91 -68.14 -56.19
CA ILE A 571 -3.17 -68.85 -55.94
C ILE A 571 -3.88 -69.18 -57.25
N ASN A 572 -3.12 -69.34 -58.33
CA ASN A 572 -3.56 -69.74 -59.67
C ASN A 572 -4.60 -68.80 -60.30
N LYS A 573 -4.64 -67.52 -59.91
CA LYS A 573 -5.45 -66.51 -60.59
C LYS A 573 -4.74 -66.01 -61.84
N LYS A 574 -5.48 -65.80 -62.92
CA LYS A 574 -5.00 -65.12 -64.12
C LYS A 574 -4.94 -63.61 -63.85
N VAL A 575 -3.74 -63.06 -63.77
CA VAL A 575 -3.52 -61.65 -63.43
C VAL A 575 -3.09 -60.85 -64.64
N LEU A 576 -3.73 -59.70 -64.88
CA LEU A 576 -3.21 -58.66 -65.77
C LEU A 576 -2.67 -57.50 -64.94
N LEU A 577 -1.39 -57.18 -65.10
CA LEU A 577 -0.77 -56.01 -64.49
C LEU A 577 -0.57 -54.94 -65.57
N ILE A 578 -1.18 -53.78 -65.36
CA ILE A 578 -1.14 -52.65 -66.27
C ILE A 578 -0.25 -51.55 -65.68
N ASP A 579 0.75 -51.12 -66.45
CA ASP A 579 1.55 -49.93 -66.15
C ASP A 579 0.85 -48.68 -66.69
N GLY A 580 -0.02 -48.06 -65.90
CA GLY A 580 -0.73 -46.84 -66.29
C GLY A 580 0.09 -45.56 -66.12
N ASN A 581 1.33 -45.64 -65.63
CA ASN A 581 2.14 -44.47 -65.35
C ASN A 581 3.05 -44.11 -66.54
N PHE A 582 2.46 -43.51 -67.58
CA PHE A 582 3.17 -43.06 -68.79
C PHE A 582 4.40 -42.19 -68.50
N THR A 583 4.37 -41.39 -67.42
CA THR A 583 5.48 -40.49 -67.08
C THR A 583 6.65 -41.21 -66.40
N ASN A 584 6.39 -42.30 -65.67
CA ASN A 584 7.43 -43.09 -65.00
C ASN A 584 7.12 -44.60 -65.07
N PRO A 585 7.30 -45.24 -66.24
CA PRO A 585 6.83 -46.60 -66.51
C PRO A 585 7.76 -47.68 -65.93
N THR A 586 7.80 -47.72 -64.60
CA THR A 586 8.74 -48.55 -63.83
C THR A 586 8.43 -50.04 -63.99
N ILE A 587 7.15 -50.41 -64.10
CA ILE A 587 6.74 -51.80 -64.36
C ILE A 587 7.22 -52.21 -65.76
N THR A 588 7.03 -51.36 -66.77
CA THR A 588 7.43 -51.62 -68.15
C THR A 588 8.93 -51.88 -68.26
N HIS A 589 9.75 -50.99 -67.69
CA HIS A 589 11.21 -51.13 -67.72
C HIS A 589 11.70 -52.39 -66.98
N THR A 590 10.99 -52.83 -65.95
CA THR A 590 11.37 -54.00 -65.16
C THR A 590 10.90 -55.32 -65.81
N ALA A 591 9.66 -55.35 -66.30
CA ALA A 591 9.01 -56.57 -66.79
C ALA A 591 9.26 -56.85 -68.28
N GLN A 592 9.69 -55.84 -69.05
CA GLN A 592 9.91 -55.90 -70.51
C GLN A 592 8.74 -56.58 -71.26
N PRO A 593 7.53 -55.98 -71.20
CA PRO A 593 6.32 -56.60 -71.72
C PRO A 593 6.34 -56.67 -73.25
N ARG A 594 5.52 -57.59 -73.77
CA ARG A 594 5.30 -57.76 -75.22
C ARG A 594 4.13 -56.94 -75.76
N VAL A 595 3.27 -56.44 -74.87
CA VAL A 595 2.08 -55.67 -75.22
C VAL A 595 2.17 -54.30 -74.58
N TYR A 596 1.96 -53.27 -75.40
CA TYR A 596 1.98 -51.87 -75.01
C TYR A 596 0.57 -51.28 -75.12
N LEU A 597 0.21 -50.43 -74.15
CA LEU A 597 -1.11 -49.83 -74.01
C LEU A 597 -1.51 -49.01 -75.23
N GLU A 598 -0.59 -48.22 -75.75
CA GLU A 598 -0.82 -47.34 -76.89
C GLU A 598 -1.13 -48.15 -78.15
N ASP A 599 -0.44 -49.29 -78.33
CA ASP A 599 -0.65 -50.18 -79.48
C ASP A 599 -1.96 -50.95 -79.35
N TYR A 600 -2.30 -51.39 -78.14
CA TYR A 600 -3.52 -52.15 -77.84
C TYR A 600 -4.80 -51.30 -77.98
N PHE A 601 -4.72 -50.01 -77.65
CA PHE A 601 -5.89 -49.11 -77.72
C PHE A 601 -5.99 -48.32 -79.04
N LYS A 602 -4.93 -48.21 -79.87
CA LYS A 602 -4.98 -47.48 -81.16
C LYS A 602 -5.19 -48.34 -82.40
N ASN A 603 -4.76 -49.61 -82.40
CA ASN A 603 -4.76 -50.48 -83.58
C ASN A 603 -5.58 -51.76 -83.34
N ASN A 604 -6.26 -52.25 -84.38
CA ASN A 604 -7.15 -53.42 -84.32
C ASN A 604 -6.48 -54.62 -83.58
N PRO A 605 -7.07 -55.15 -82.48
CA PRO A 605 -6.37 -55.90 -81.42
C PRO A 605 -5.92 -57.32 -81.77
N ASP A 606 -6.33 -57.88 -82.93
CA ASP A 606 -6.12 -59.30 -83.27
C ASP A 606 -4.65 -59.73 -83.37
N ASN A 607 -3.71 -58.80 -83.56
CA ASN A 607 -2.26 -59.10 -83.65
C ASN A 607 -1.47 -58.82 -82.36
N ASN A 608 -2.07 -58.17 -81.36
CA ASN A 608 -1.39 -57.70 -80.15
C ASN A 608 -2.14 -58.13 -78.87
N GLU A 609 -2.78 -59.31 -78.88
CA GLU A 609 -3.44 -59.81 -77.67
C GLU A 609 -2.42 -60.23 -76.59
N PRO A 610 -2.66 -59.88 -75.32
CA PRO A 610 -1.84 -60.39 -74.22
C PRO A 610 -2.02 -61.91 -74.12
N GLY A 611 -0.95 -62.67 -74.36
CA GLY A 611 -0.99 -64.14 -74.50
C GLY A 611 -1.63 -64.88 -73.31
N ASN A 612 -2.37 -65.95 -73.61
CA ASN A 612 -3.26 -66.67 -72.67
C ASN A 612 -2.54 -67.75 -71.82
N SER A 613 -1.20 -67.79 -71.82
CA SER A 613 -0.41 -68.92 -71.29
C SER A 613 0.37 -68.65 -70.01
N ALA A 614 0.43 -67.40 -69.51
CA ALA A 614 1.13 -67.05 -68.27
C ALA A 614 0.15 -66.76 -67.13
N ALA A 615 0.49 -67.14 -65.89
CA ALA A 615 -0.31 -66.80 -64.70
C ALA A 615 -0.35 -65.29 -64.42
N THR A 616 0.64 -64.54 -64.91
CA THR A 616 0.69 -63.08 -64.86
C THR A 616 1.08 -62.54 -66.22
N THR A 617 0.26 -61.65 -66.78
CA THR A 617 0.53 -60.91 -68.00
C THR A 617 0.76 -59.45 -67.67
N VAL A 618 1.77 -58.82 -68.27
CA VAL A 618 2.07 -57.40 -68.08
C VAL A 618 1.76 -56.64 -69.37
N MET A 619 1.04 -55.54 -69.23
CA MET A 619 0.76 -54.57 -70.30
C MET A 619 1.48 -53.28 -69.95
N GLY A 620 2.53 -52.96 -70.72
CA GLY A 620 3.39 -51.80 -70.49
C GLY A 620 2.93 -50.57 -71.27
N ASN A 621 3.74 -49.52 -71.23
CA ASN A 621 3.55 -48.33 -72.05
C ASN A 621 4.88 -47.84 -72.65
N HIS A 622 4.81 -47.09 -73.76
CA HIS A 622 6.00 -46.53 -74.43
C HIS A 622 6.59 -45.34 -73.68
N GLY A 623 5.87 -44.82 -72.69
CA GLY A 623 6.25 -43.67 -71.90
C GLY A 623 5.97 -42.34 -72.62
N GLY A 624 5.92 -41.26 -71.86
CA GLY A 624 5.74 -39.91 -72.38
C GLY A 624 4.84 -39.01 -71.55
N ASP A 625 4.64 -37.79 -72.05
CA ASP A 625 3.68 -36.82 -71.51
C ASP A 625 2.32 -36.98 -72.19
N VAL A 626 1.69 -38.12 -71.96
CA VAL A 626 0.37 -38.47 -72.52
C VAL A 626 -0.58 -38.94 -71.43
N THR A 627 -1.89 -38.84 -71.67
CA THR A 627 -2.94 -39.40 -70.82
C THR A 627 -3.70 -40.53 -71.52
N LEU A 628 -4.49 -41.31 -70.77
CA LEU A 628 -5.16 -42.50 -71.30
C LEU A 628 -6.24 -42.12 -72.33
N LEU A 629 -6.98 -41.04 -72.08
CA LEU A 629 -8.03 -40.55 -72.97
C LEU A 629 -7.49 -39.82 -74.21
N GLU A 630 -6.20 -39.47 -74.22
CA GLU A 630 -5.49 -39.03 -75.43
C GLU A 630 -5.04 -40.21 -76.31
N VAL A 631 -4.94 -41.42 -75.73
CA VAL A 631 -4.61 -42.64 -76.47
C VAL A 631 -5.82 -43.14 -77.24
N SER A 632 -7.01 -43.17 -76.62
CA SER A 632 -8.28 -43.58 -77.23
C SER A 632 -9.49 -43.02 -76.46
N ASP A 633 -10.68 -43.03 -77.06
CA ASP A 633 -11.90 -42.56 -76.40
C ASP A 633 -12.37 -43.49 -75.26
N GLU A 634 -13.15 -42.92 -74.33
CA GLU A 634 -13.60 -43.60 -73.11
C GLU A 634 -14.44 -44.86 -73.40
N ASN A 635 -15.32 -44.82 -74.39
CA ASN A 635 -16.24 -45.92 -74.67
C ASN A 635 -15.48 -47.13 -75.23
N TYR A 636 -14.51 -46.87 -76.10
CA TYR A 636 -13.63 -47.91 -76.62
C TYR A 636 -12.79 -48.56 -75.52
N ILE A 637 -12.15 -47.76 -74.67
CA ILE A 637 -11.36 -48.27 -73.53
C ILE A 637 -12.25 -49.09 -72.59
N ARG A 638 -13.48 -48.64 -72.31
CA ARG A 638 -14.44 -49.37 -71.47
C ARG A 638 -14.83 -50.72 -72.08
N SER A 639 -15.08 -50.76 -73.39
CA SER A 639 -15.34 -52.02 -74.12
C SER A 639 -14.16 -52.99 -73.99
N LYS A 640 -12.93 -52.50 -74.15
CA LYS A 640 -11.72 -53.32 -74.00
C LYS A 640 -11.48 -53.81 -72.57
N PHE A 641 -11.75 -53.00 -71.55
CA PHE A 641 -11.73 -53.48 -70.16
C PHE A 641 -12.78 -54.58 -69.91
N ASN A 642 -13.96 -54.50 -70.54
CA ASN A 642 -14.96 -55.57 -70.43
C ASN A 642 -14.49 -56.88 -71.10
N GLU A 643 -13.79 -56.80 -72.23
CA GLU A 643 -13.15 -57.98 -72.85
C GLU A 643 -12.06 -58.57 -71.93
N LEU A 644 -11.18 -57.72 -71.38
CA LEU A 644 -10.12 -58.16 -70.46
C LEU A 644 -10.67 -58.81 -69.19
N LYS A 645 -11.80 -58.31 -68.65
CA LYS A 645 -12.49 -58.89 -67.50
C LYS A 645 -12.99 -60.33 -67.73
N GLN A 646 -13.20 -60.74 -68.99
CA GLN A 646 -13.56 -62.12 -69.32
C GLN A 646 -12.34 -63.05 -69.31
N LYS A 647 -11.16 -62.52 -69.65
CA LYS A 647 -9.91 -63.30 -69.79
C LYS A 647 -9.12 -63.40 -68.48
N TYR A 648 -9.22 -62.40 -67.62
CA TYR A 648 -8.45 -62.29 -66.37
C TYR A 648 -9.36 -62.39 -65.14
N ASP A 649 -8.82 -62.95 -64.07
CA ASP A 649 -9.49 -63.01 -62.77
C ASP A 649 -9.35 -61.68 -62.03
N ILE A 650 -8.20 -61.02 -62.17
CA ILE A 650 -7.95 -59.69 -61.62
C ILE A 650 -7.05 -58.88 -62.54
N ILE A 651 -7.37 -57.60 -62.67
CA ILE A 651 -6.66 -56.60 -63.45
C ILE A 651 -6.18 -55.53 -62.45
N ILE A 652 -4.87 -55.38 -62.30
CA ILE A 652 -4.24 -54.42 -61.40
C ILE A 652 -3.64 -53.30 -62.24
N ILE A 653 -4.02 -52.07 -61.97
CA ILE A 653 -3.55 -50.88 -62.68
C ILE A 653 -2.70 -50.05 -61.71
N GLU A 654 -1.41 -49.90 -62.00
CA GLU A 654 -0.61 -48.85 -61.36
C GLU A 654 -0.91 -47.51 -62.04
N THR A 655 -1.40 -46.53 -61.30
CA THR A 655 -1.67 -45.18 -61.83
C THR A 655 -0.56 -44.20 -61.44
N PRO A 656 -0.43 -43.05 -62.16
CA PRO A 656 0.34 -41.92 -61.66
C PRO A 656 -0.12 -41.50 -60.24
N PRO A 657 0.74 -40.86 -59.44
CA PRO A 657 0.31 -40.33 -58.14
C PRO A 657 -0.79 -39.27 -58.32
N LEU A 658 -1.62 -39.07 -57.30
CA LEU A 658 -2.66 -38.04 -57.25
C LEU A 658 -2.07 -36.62 -57.30
N SER A 659 -0.80 -36.43 -56.95
CA SER A 659 -0.10 -35.16 -57.23
C SER A 659 -0.11 -34.77 -58.72
N THR A 660 -0.33 -35.74 -59.62
CA THR A 660 -0.62 -35.55 -61.06
C THR A 660 -2.06 -35.93 -61.36
N MET A 661 -2.98 -35.27 -60.66
CA MET A 661 -4.40 -35.63 -60.53
C MET A 661 -5.12 -35.86 -61.87
N ASN A 662 -4.84 -35.05 -62.89
CA ASN A 662 -5.43 -35.19 -64.22
C ASN A 662 -5.12 -36.56 -64.84
N LYS A 663 -3.87 -37.01 -64.76
CA LYS A 663 -3.43 -38.29 -65.34
C LYS A 663 -3.90 -39.49 -64.54
N SER A 664 -3.90 -39.38 -63.21
CA SER A 664 -4.35 -40.48 -62.34
C SER A 664 -5.86 -40.69 -62.44
N LYS A 665 -6.66 -39.62 -62.51
CA LYS A 665 -8.12 -39.68 -62.58
C LYS A 665 -8.61 -40.51 -63.76
N GLU A 666 -8.02 -40.35 -64.94
CA GLU A 666 -8.44 -41.06 -66.15
C GLU A 666 -8.35 -42.59 -65.99
N TRP A 667 -7.25 -43.09 -65.43
CA TRP A 667 -7.12 -44.52 -65.12
C TRP A 667 -8.11 -44.98 -64.06
N LEU A 668 -8.33 -44.15 -63.03
CA LEU A 668 -9.23 -44.46 -61.93
C LEU A 668 -10.71 -44.45 -62.37
N LEU A 669 -11.07 -43.84 -63.51
CA LEU A 669 -12.42 -43.97 -64.09
C LEU A 669 -12.78 -45.42 -64.44
N PHE A 670 -11.80 -46.23 -64.84
CA PHE A 670 -12.00 -47.61 -65.27
C PHE A 670 -11.81 -48.64 -64.13
N ALA A 671 -11.23 -48.22 -62.99
CA ALA A 671 -11.05 -49.07 -61.83
C ALA A 671 -12.35 -49.29 -61.05
N ASN A 672 -12.67 -50.53 -60.68
CA ASN A 672 -13.83 -50.82 -59.83
C ASN A 672 -13.56 -50.41 -58.38
N LYS A 673 -12.36 -50.70 -57.86
CA LYS A 673 -11.87 -50.23 -56.56
C LYS A 673 -10.50 -49.57 -56.69
N THR A 674 -10.24 -48.60 -55.82
CA THR A 674 -8.98 -47.85 -55.78
C THR A 674 -8.34 -47.99 -54.41
N LEU A 675 -7.05 -48.34 -54.38
CA LEU A 675 -6.21 -48.29 -53.19
C LEU A 675 -5.24 -47.12 -53.30
N ALA A 676 -4.95 -46.49 -52.17
CA ALA A 676 -3.92 -45.46 -52.11
C ALA A 676 -2.79 -45.89 -51.17
N VAL A 677 -1.56 -45.72 -51.62
CA VAL A 677 -0.35 -46.00 -50.83
C VAL A 677 0.14 -44.71 -50.20
N PHE A 678 0.44 -44.74 -48.90
CA PHE A 678 1.08 -43.64 -48.18
C PHE A 678 2.37 -44.13 -47.52
N GLU A 679 3.42 -43.33 -47.57
CA GLU A 679 4.70 -43.68 -46.95
C GLU A 679 4.78 -43.25 -45.47
N ALA A 680 5.10 -44.18 -44.58
CA ALA A 680 5.29 -43.89 -43.16
C ALA A 680 6.46 -42.93 -42.90
N ASN A 681 6.38 -42.21 -41.78
CA ASN A 681 7.29 -41.14 -41.35
C ASN A 681 7.26 -39.88 -42.24
N LYS A 682 6.22 -39.72 -43.07
CA LYS A 682 5.92 -38.46 -43.77
C LYS A 682 4.70 -37.76 -43.18
N GLY A 683 4.71 -36.43 -43.21
CA GLY A 683 3.53 -35.61 -42.92
C GLY A 683 2.62 -35.51 -44.15
N ILE A 684 1.35 -35.23 -43.93
CA ILE A 684 0.39 -34.96 -45.01
C ILE A 684 0.48 -33.46 -45.33
N ALA A 685 1.05 -33.14 -46.49
CA ALA A 685 1.25 -31.77 -46.91
C ALA A 685 -0.10 -31.09 -47.24
N LYS A 686 -0.14 -29.76 -47.13
CA LYS A 686 -1.39 -28.99 -47.33
C LYS A 686 -1.98 -29.17 -48.73
N ASN A 687 -1.14 -29.31 -49.75
CA ASN A 687 -1.56 -29.56 -51.14
C ASN A 687 -2.16 -30.97 -51.35
N GLN A 688 -1.81 -31.94 -50.51
CA GLN A 688 -2.36 -33.30 -50.58
C GLN A 688 -3.77 -33.41 -49.99
N LYS A 689 -4.30 -32.35 -49.37
CA LYS A 689 -5.68 -32.35 -48.87
C LYS A 689 -6.71 -32.47 -49.99
N GLU A 690 -6.42 -31.91 -51.16
CA GLU A 690 -7.29 -32.04 -52.33
C GLU A 690 -7.27 -33.48 -52.87
N ASP A 691 -6.10 -34.11 -52.88
CA ASP A 691 -5.91 -35.53 -53.22
C ASP A 691 -6.72 -36.45 -52.31
N ILE A 692 -6.64 -36.21 -51.00
CA ILE A 692 -7.43 -36.94 -49.99
C ILE A 692 -8.92 -36.68 -50.19
N GLY A 693 -9.32 -35.43 -50.46
CA GLY A 693 -10.71 -35.08 -50.76
C GLY A 693 -11.26 -35.82 -51.97
N TYR A 694 -10.45 -36.01 -53.01
CA TYR A 694 -10.82 -36.84 -54.16
C TYR A 694 -11.04 -38.31 -53.77
N LEU A 695 -10.13 -38.90 -52.97
CA LEU A 695 -10.29 -40.26 -52.45
C LEU A 695 -11.55 -40.40 -51.57
N THR A 696 -11.87 -39.40 -50.75
CA THR A 696 -13.11 -39.37 -49.97
C THR A 696 -14.35 -39.34 -50.87
N ASN A 697 -14.33 -38.54 -51.93
CA ASN A 697 -15.44 -38.41 -52.87
C ASN A 697 -15.66 -39.66 -53.74
N MET A 698 -14.69 -40.58 -53.80
CA MET A 698 -14.88 -41.89 -54.43
C MET A 698 -15.86 -42.80 -53.67
N GLY A 699 -16.13 -42.51 -52.39
CA GLY A 699 -17.05 -43.27 -51.56
C GLY A 699 -16.69 -44.76 -51.53
N SER A 700 -17.64 -45.64 -51.86
CA SER A 700 -17.44 -47.09 -51.87
C SER A 700 -16.43 -47.59 -52.91
N ARG A 701 -16.01 -46.76 -53.88
CA ARG A 701 -14.95 -47.10 -54.84
C ARG A 701 -13.56 -46.97 -54.23
N PHE A 702 -13.38 -46.25 -53.13
CA PHE A 702 -12.11 -46.25 -52.41
C PHE A 702 -12.05 -47.45 -51.46
N GLY A 703 -11.13 -48.38 -51.73
CA GLY A 703 -10.95 -49.58 -50.91
C GLY A 703 -10.20 -49.31 -49.62
N GLY A 704 -9.27 -48.35 -49.61
CA GLY A 704 -8.57 -47.93 -48.41
C GLY A 704 -7.08 -47.65 -48.62
N TRP A 705 -6.45 -47.21 -47.53
CA TRP A 705 -5.03 -46.92 -47.44
C TRP A 705 -4.18 -48.17 -47.22
N ILE A 706 -3.01 -48.16 -47.85
CA ILE A 706 -1.89 -49.04 -47.50
C ILE A 706 -0.74 -48.17 -46.97
N LEU A 707 -0.43 -48.32 -45.68
CA LEU A 707 0.72 -47.63 -45.07
C LEU A 707 2.01 -48.40 -45.36
N ASN A 708 2.83 -47.90 -46.28
CA ASN A 708 4.08 -48.54 -46.68
C ASN A 708 5.27 -48.05 -45.85
N LYS A 709 6.34 -48.86 -45.77
CA LYS A 709 7.57 -48.59 -44.99
C LYS A 709 7.31 -48.35 -43.50
N ALA A 710 6.24 -48.94 -42.95
CA ALA A 710 5.91 -48.85 -41.54
C ALA A 710 6.96 -49.57 -40.69
N ASN A 711 7.31 -48.99 -39.54
CA ASN A 711 8.25 -49.61 -38.62
C ASN A 711 7.50 -50.60 -37.73
N ILE A 712 7.57 -51.89 -38.07
CA ILE A 712 6.80 -52.92 -37.36
C ILE A 712 7.60 -53.41 -36.17
N LYS A 713 7.05 -53.23 -34.97
CA LYS A 713 7.51 -53.97 -33.79
C LYS A 713 6.83 -55.34 -33.81
N GLN A 714 7.63 -56.41 -33.74
CA GLN A 714 7.10 -57.73 -33.40
C GLN A 714 6.33 -57.60 -32.07
N ARG A 715 5.06 -57.99 -32.08
CA ARG A 715 4.29 -58.12 -30.84
C ARG A 715 4.73 -59.35 -30.09
#